data_AF-A0A6N8I4E0-F1
#
_entry.id   AF-A0A6N8I4E0-F1
#
_cell.length_a   1.000
_cell.length_b   1.000
_cell.length_c   1.000
_cell.angle_alpha   90.00
_cell.angle_beta   90.00
_cell.angle_gamma   90.00
#
_symmetry.space_group_name_H-M   'P 1'
#
loop_
_entity.id
_entity.type
_entity.pdbx_description
1 polymer ?
#
loop_
_entity_poly.entity_id
_entity_poly.type
_entity_poly.pdbx_seq_one_letter_code
_entity_poly.pdbx_strand_id
1 'polypeptide(L)'
;MLTGYDSKWINTLYLDKVMEYENLIQAFSRTNRLFGDEKRFGIIKYYRYPHTMERNIKEAVKAYSGDIPTGLFVDKLPSNINSMNYFYKEIEELFASAGIVNFEKLPDEKSERAKFAKLFKHFNLRMEAASVQGFSWSKTVYPVIEADGSETYITLLIDEPTYLTLVQRYKELSSGGGGGSLVDPPFEIDTHIVEINTDAIDAAYMNSRFDKFLKLIQQGESDQESIDKTLKELHKSFAMLSQDEQKYANVFIRDVRAGNIVIDPDKTFRDYISSYMKKAEDARIARIVRRLGCSEDRLRDFLDRKVTEDNYKEFGRFDELLNSVDLLKAERFFHANEQQNYKQYRLKMYINNYLKEFVLSGGMDPYSNILREEHSSPKQAENFSAEDTTDTVVVEKNDSEPAEVYIKTTVDKKKLYQWHSSSKALACMMETGCFAYVEQKVCLDDPKYVERQEETGKMRLTAYAKEHEEECFLQFIEDDKGNLHYVKLPASVADKEFRYSDYIDEDILIKYGLVNEMAKMMLEAIHEMEFGPALKELMSKHICNYSVNLLRSTTGLDNNTISKMWGGQSLTKVNVVSACLGIHIPFPVSSAMLELANIIFRMDKPPESNMTYIQLLTLRWASDYDDIYEDLKAEGINELIKQPPQLIKKK
;
A
#
# COMPACT_ATOMS: atom_id res chain seq x y z
N MET A 1 -16.16 14.89 -44.86
CA MET A 1 -15.82 14.94 -43.42
C MET A 1 -14.82 13.88 -42.97
N LEU A 2 -14.43 12.91 -43.80
CA LEU A 2 -13.40 11.92 -43.44
C LEU A 2 -11.97 12.46 -43.52
N THR A 3 -11.81 13.66 -44.10
CA THR A 3 -10.57 14.44 -44.13
C THR A 3 -10.87 15.85 -43.61
N GLY A 4 -9.97 16.38 -42.76
CA GLY A 4 -9.99 17.77 -42.28
C GLY A 4 -11.04 18.16 -41.22
N TYR A 5 -12.15 17.43 -41.07
CA TYR A 5 -13.19 17.76 -40.08
C TYR A 5 -12.78 17.38 -38.66
N ASP A 6 -12.88 18.31 -37.70
CA ASP A 6 -12.42 18.14 -36.34
C ASP A 6 -13.54 18.35 -35.31
N SER A 7 -13.81 17.35 -34.48
CA SER A 7 -14.79 17.44 -33.39
C SER A 7 -14.35 16.63 -32.19
N LYS A 8 -14.35 17.29 -31.01
CA LYS A 8 -14.04 16.63 -29.74
C LYS A 8 -15.15 15.67 -29.29
N TRP A 9 -16.39 15.92 -29.68
CA TRP A 9 -17.58 15.16 -29.26
C TRP A 9 -17.81 13.86 -30.03
N ILE A 10 -17.21 13.70 -31.22
CA ILE A 10 -17.41 12.49 -32.03
C ILE A 10 -16.59 11.34 -31.45
N ASN A 11 -17.27 10.33 -30.90
CA ASN A 11 -16.66 9.12 -30.37
C ASN A 11 -16.76 7.93 -31.34
N THR A 12 -17.88 7.77 -32.06
CA THR A 12 -18.12 6.56 -32.85
C THR A 12 -18.16 6.82 -34.35
N LEU A 13 -17.46 5.98 -35.12
CA LEU A 13 -17.53 5.92 -36.58
C LEU A 13 -18.11 4.59 -37.04
N TYR A 14 -19.22 4.66 -37.79
CA TYR A 14 -19.84 3.53 -38.47
C TYR A 14 -19.41 3.50 -39.94
N LEU A 15 -18.92 2.36 -40.41
CA LEU A 15 -18.17 2.26 -41.66
C LEU A 15 -18.71 1.12 -42.53
N ASP A 16 -19.57 1.48 -43.49
CA ASP A 16 -20.06 0.59 -44.56
C ASP A 16 -19.29 0.80 -45.86
N LYS A 17 -17.95 0.80 -45.79
CA LYS A 17 -17.08 1.00 -46.95
C LYS A 17 -15.76 0.25 -46.78
N VAL A 18 -15.21 -0.33 -47.85
CA VAL A 18 -13.85 -0.86 -47.81
C VAL A 18 -12.86 0.28 -47.98
N MET A 19 -11.92 0.43 -47.05
CA MET A 19 -10.88 1.45 -47.07
C MET A 19 -9.51 0.82 -46.84
N GLU A 20 -8.46 1.49 -47.30
CA GLU A 20 -7.08 1.01 -47.29
C GLU A 20 -6.11 2.14 -46.92
N TYR A 21 -5.00 1.78 -46.27
CA TYR A 21 -3.86 2.64 -45.94
C TYR A 21 -4.24 4.01 -45.34
N GLU A 22 -3.85 5.11 -45.99
CA GLU A 22 -4.03 6.48 -45.49
C GLU A 22 -5.49 6.82 -45.16
N ASN A 23 -6.42 6.31 -45.96
CA ASN A 23 -7.84 6.63 -45.81
C ASN A 23 -8.42 6.01 -44.53
N LEU A 24 -7.91 4.84 -44.11
CA LEU A 24 -8.27 4.22 -42.84
C LEU A 24 -7.79 5.06 -41.65
N ILE A 25 -6.52 5.46 -41.65
CA ILE A 25 -5.93 6.24 -40.55
C ILE A 25 -6.60 7.61 -40.45
N GLN A 26 -6.85 8.28 -41.58
CA GLN A 26 -7.54 9.56 -41.61
C GLN A 26 -8.98 9.46 -41.11
N ALA A 27 -9.71 8.41 -41.49
CA ALA A 27 -11.06 8.16 -41.00
C ALA A 27 -11.08 7.85 -39.50
N PHE A 28 -10.18 6.98 -39.01
CA PHE A 28 -10.13 6.58 -37.60
C PHE A 28 -9.70 7.75 -36.70
N SER A 29 -8.82 8.62 -37.19
CA SER A 29 -8.45 9.86 -36.47
C SER A 29 -9.60 10.85 -36.28
N ARG A 30 -10.80 10.61 -36.85
CA ARG A 30 -11.97 11.45 -36.57
C ARG A 30 -12.57 11.17 -35.19
N THR A 31 -12.30 10.02 -34.59
CA THR A 31 -12.88 9.61 -33.30
C THR A 31 -11.91 9.77 -32.13
N ASN A 32 -10.60 9.92 -32.38
CA ASN A 32 -9.56 9.92 -31.34
C ASN A 32 -9.22 11.31 -30.76
N ARG A 33 -10.08 12.32 -30.98
CA ARG A 33 -9.88 13.65 -30.37
C ARG A 33 -10.18 13.61 -28.88
N LEU A 34 -9.21 14.05 -28.08
CA LEU A 34 -9.28 14.10 -26.61
C LEU A 34 -10.44 14.99 -26.15
N PHE A 35 -11.28 14.49 -25.26
CA PHE A 35 -12.39 15.20 -24.65
C PHE A 35 -12.63 14.70 -23.23
N GLY A 36 -11.87 15.25 -22.27
CA GLY A 36 -11.96 14.88 -20.86
C GLY A 36 -11.75 13.37 -20.60
N ASP A 37 -12.02 12.96 -19.36
CA ASP A 37 -11.93 11.55 -18.96
C ASP A 37 -13.14 10.71 -19.43
N GLU A 38 -14.24 11.37 -19.81
CA GLU A 38 -15.45 10.72 -20.34
C GLU A 38 -15.23 10.02 -21.71
N LYS A 39 -14.21 10.44 -22.45
CA LYS A 39 -13.92 9.94 -23.81
C LYS A 39 -12.51 9.38 -23.91
N ARG A 40 -12.30 8.22 -23.28
CA ARG A 40 -11.00 7.53 -23.28
C ARG A 40 -10.63 6.89 -24.62
N PHE A 41 -11.61 6.44 -25.41
CA PHE A 41 -11.39 5.71 -26.66
C PHE A 41 -12.31 6.20 -27.78
N GLY A 42 -11.88 6.02 -29.04
CA GLY A 42 -12.73 6.17 -30.22
C GLY A 42 -13.23 4.80 -30.71
N ILE A 43 -14.52 4.70 -31.01
CA ILE A 43 -15.16 3.43 -31.41
C ILE A 43 -15.29 3.38 -32.94
N ILE A 44 -14.71 2.36 -33.56
CA ILE A 44 -14.89 2.09 -34.99
C ILE A 44 -15.70 0.81 -35.18
N LYS A 45 -16.82 0.90 -35.90
CA LYS A 45 -17.63 -0.27 -36.30
C LYS A 45 -17.66 -0.35 -37.82
N TYR A 46 -17.10 -1.43 -38.38
CA TYR A 46 -17.09 -1.68 -39.83
C TYR A 46 -17.89 -2.93 -40.17
N TYR A 47 -18.60 -2.88 -41.31
CA TYR A 47 -19.59 -3.90 -41.68
C TYR A 47 -19.22 -4.70 -42.94
N ARG A 48 -18.45 -4.11 -43.87
CA ARG A 48 -18.08 -4.78 -45.13
C ARG A 48 -16.81 -5.61 -44.98
N TYR A 49 -16.86 -6.83 -45.48
CA TYR A 49 -15.74 -7.77 -45.54
C TYR A 49 -14.86 -7.76 -44.27
N PRO A 50 -15.39 -8.17 -43.11
CA PRO A 50 -14.73 -7.98 -41.82
C PRO A 50 -13.28 -8.48 -41.78
N HIS A 51 -13.02 -9.67 -42.31
CA HIS A 51 -11.66 -10.25 -42.37
C HIS A 51 -10.72 -9.44 -43.28
N THR A 52 -11.21 -8.96 -44.43
CA THR A 52 -10.43 -8.11 -45.34
C THR A 52 -10.14 -6.76 -44.71
N MET A 53 -11.14 -6.15 -44.08
CA MET A 53 -10.98 -4.89 -43.36
C MET A 53 -10.02 -5.01 -42.19
N GLU A 54 -10.07 -6.10 -41.42
CA GLU A 54 -9.11 -6.36 -40.35
C GLU A 54 -7.68 -6.45 -40.89
N ARG A 55 -7.47 -7.14 -42.01
CA ARG A 55 -6.17 -7.19 -42.69
C ARG A 55 -5.72 -5.80 -43.14
N ASN A 56 -6.60 -5.05 -43.82
CA ASN A 56 -6.30 -3.70 -44.30
C ASN A 56 -5.94 -2.76 -43.14
N ILE A 57 -6.60 -2.90 -41.99
CA ILE A 57 -6.28 -2.16 -40.76
C ILE A 57 -4.89 -2.55 -40.26
N LYS A 58 -4.55 -3.85 -40.18
CA LYS A 58 -3.22 -4.31 -39.75
C LYS A 58 -2.11 -3.77 -40.67
N GLU A 59 -2.33 -3.81 -41.99
CA GLU A 59 -1.38 -3.28 -42.98
C GLU A 59 -1.23 -1.76 -42.89
N ALA A 60 -2.35 -1.03 -42.75
CA ALA A 60 -2.34 0.41 -42.56
C ALA A 60 -1.65 0.81 -41.24
N VAL A 61 -1.87 0.09 -40.15
CA VAL A 61 -1.17 0.38 -38.90
C VAL A 61 0.32 0.10 -39.04
N LYS A 62 0.69 -1.07 -39.56
CA LYS A 62 2.09 -1.46 -39.76
C LYS A 62 2.88 -0.42 -40.57
N ALA A 63 2.28 0.10 -41.65
CA ALA A 63 2.92 1.09 -42.50
C ALA A 63 3.15 2.45 -41.82
N TYR A 64 2.34 2.82 -40.82
CA TYR A 64 2.37 4.15 -40.20
C TYR A 64 2.88 4.16 -38.75
N SER A 65 2.93 3.02 -38.05
CA SER A 65 3.42 2.91 -36.65
C SER A 65 4.81 2.27 -36.52
N GLY A 66 5.48 1.95 -37.62
CA GLY A 66 6.86 1.45 -37.60
C GLY A 66 7.03 0.09 -36.91
N ASP A 67 6.05 -0.82 -37.08
CA ASP A 67 6.02 -2.15 -36.44
C ASP A 67 5.92 -2.14 -34.90
N ILE A 68 5.46 -1.03 -34.29
CA ILE A 68 5.05 -0.98 -32.87
C ILE A 68 3.52 -1.03 -32.79
N PRO A 69 2.90 -2.22 -32.61
CA PRO A 69 1.44 -2.35 -32.47
C PRO A 69 0.93 -2.03 -31.05
N THR A 70 1.82 -1.97 -30.06
CA THR A 70 1.47 -1.83 -28.64
C THR A 70 0.92 -0.43 -28.35
N GLY A 71 -0.33 -0.36 -27.87
CA GLY A 71 -0.96 0.90 -27.44
C GLY A 71 -1.87 1.59 -28.46
N LEU A 72 -1.95 1.12 -29.71
CA LEU A 72 -2.83 1.72 -30.73
C LEU A 72 -4.28 1.19 -30.67
N PHE A 73 -4.45 -0.06 -30.24
CA PHE A 73 -5.74 -0.71 -30.08
C PHE A 73 -6.03 -0.98 -28.61
N VAL A 74 -7.31 -0.87 -28.24
CA VAL A 74 -7.79 -1.31 -26.93
C VAL A 74 -7.77 -2.83 -26.88
N ASP A 75 -7.37 -3.39 -25.73
CA ASP A 75 -7.40 -4.82 -25.48
C ASP A 75 -8.80 -5.40 -25.68
N LYS A 76 -8.88 -6.65 -26.14
CA LYS A 76 -10.15 -7.34 -26.40
C LYS A 76 -10.87 -7.68 -25.09
N LEU A 77 -12.18 -7.90 -25.19
CA LEU A 77 -13.04 -8.27 -24.06
C LEU A 77 -12.46 -9.38 -23.16
N PRO A 78 -11.98 -10.53 -23.67
CA PRO A 78 -11.34 -11.55 -22.84
C PRO A 78 -10.15 -11.05 -22.04
N SER A 79 -9.27 -10.26 -22.68
CA SER A 79 -8.10 -9.70 -22.03
C SER A 79 -8.48 -8.66 -20.97
N ASN A 80 -9.48 -7.81 -21.23
CA ASN A 80 -9.96 -6.87 -20.22
C ASN A 80 -10.59 -7.58 -19.02
N ILE A 81 -11.36 -8.65 -19.23
CA ILE A 81 -11.94 -9.44 -18.12
C ILE A 81 -10.84 -10.11 -17.31
N ASN A 82 -9.81 -10.66 -17.95
CA ASN A 82 -8.65 -11.21 -17.23
C ASN A 82 -7.91 -10.14 -16.42
N SER A 83 -7.73 -8.94 -16.97
CA SER A 83 -7.15 -7.81 -16.23
C SER A 83 -8.05 -7.36 -15.07
N MET A 84 -9.38 -7.32 -15.26
CA MET A 84 -10.32 -7.03 -14.17
C MET A 84 -10.21 -8.05 -13.04
N ASN A 85 -10.17 -9.35 -13.37
CA ASN A 85 -9.99 -10.42 -12.40
C ASN A 85 -8.64 -10.32 -11.68
N TYR A 86 -7.58 -9.96 -12.40
CA TYR A 86 -6.26 -9.72 -11.81
C TYR A 86 -6.30 -8.56 -10.80
N PHE A 87 -6.75 -7.37 -11.21
CA PHE A 87 -6.82 -6.22 -10.32
C PHE A 87 -7.78 -6.45 -9.13
N TYR A 88 -8.88 -7.19 -9.34
CA TYR A 88 -9.77 -7.56 -8.25
C TYR A 88 -9.07 -8.45 -7.22
N LYS A 89 -8.28 -9.45 -7.64
CA LYS A 89 -7.50 -10.29 -6.71
C LYS A 89 -6.48 -9.49 -5.93
N GLU A 90 -5.76 -8.57 -6.57
CA GLU A 90 -4.81 -7.69 -5.90
C GLU A 90 -5.51 -6.80 -4.86
N ILE A 91 -6.73 -6.31 -5.15
CA ILE A 91 -7.55 -5.55 -4.20
C ILE A 91 -8.02 -6.46 -3.04
N GLU A 92 -8.45 -7.68 -3.34
CA GLU A 92 -8.87 -8.66 -2.34
C GLU A 92 -7.73 -9.03 -1.38
N GLU A 93 -6.53 -9.28 -1.92
CA GLU A 93 -5.32 -9.56 -1.15
C GLU A 93 -4.88 -8.37 -0.31
N LEU A 94 -4.95 -7.14 -0.84
CA LEU A 94 -4.64 -5.90 -0.13
C LEU A 94 -5.56 -5.67 1.08
N PHE A 95 -6.87 -5.90 0.92
CA PHE A 95 -7.80 -5.76 2.05
C PHE A 95 -7.65 -6.92 3.05
N ALA A 96 -7.33 -8.12 2.57
CA ALA A 96 -7.07 -9.27 3.44
C ALA A 96 -5.80 -9.08 4.28
N SER A 97 -4.73 -8.52 3.71
CA SER A 97 -3.48 -8.22 4.45
C SER A 97 -3.70 -7.15 5.53
N ALA A 98 -4.60 -6.19 5.27
CA ALA A 98 -5.03 -5.19 6.24
C ALA A 98 -6.02 -5.74 7.30
N GLY A 99 -6.36 -7.04 7.24
CA GLY A 99 -7.31 -7.68 8.17
C GLY A 99 -8.77 -7.26 7.97
N ILE A 100 -9.12 -6.74 6.80
CA ILE A 100 -10.47 -6.23 6.49
C ILE A 100 -11.25 -7.28 5.72
N VAL A 101 -12.39 -7.69 6.28
CA VAL A 101 -13.31 -8.64 5.64
C VAL A 101 -14.37 -7.87 4.85
N ASN A 102 -14.80 -8.41 3.70
CA ASN A 102 -15.86 -7.87 2.84
C ASN A 102 -15.71 -6.40 2.40
N PHE A 103 -14.50 -5.83 2.46
CA PHE A 103 -14.27 -4.41 2.17
C PHE A 103 -15.08 -3.46 3.08
N GLU A 104 -15.35 -3.88 4.32
CA GLU A 104 -16.21 -3.16 5.29
C GLU A 104 -15.70 -1.74 5.55
N LYS A 105 -14.38 -1.53 5.63
CA LYS A 105 -13.75 -0.22 5.81
C LYS A 105 -12.56 -0.04 4.88
N LEU A 106 -12.09 1.19 4.72
CA LEU A 106 -10.79 1.44 4.10
C LEU A 106 -9.65 0.91 5.00
N PRO A 107 -8.52 0.48 4.42
CA PRO A 107 -7.31 0.19 5.17
C PRO A 107 -6.90 1.37 6.07
N ASP A 108 -6.33 1.10 7.24
CA ASP A 108 -5.95 2.18 8.16
C ASP A 108 -4.68 2.91 7.66
N GLU A 109 -3.81 2.20 6.92
CA GLU A 109 -2.55 2.74 6.41
C GLU A 109 -2.74 3.59 5.13
N LYS A 110 -2.04 4.73 5.06
CA LYS A 110 -2.13 5.66 3.92
C LYS A 110 -1.56 5.06 2.62
N SER A 111 -0.51 4.25 2.72
CA SER A 111 0.13 3.51 1.61
C SER A 111 -0.86 2.52 0.97
N GLU A 112 -1.53 1.72 1.79
CA GLU A 112 -2.56 0.77 1.36
C GLU A 112 -3.74 1.48 0.69
N ARG A 113 -4.18 2.63 1.23
CA ARG A 113 -5.20 3.49 0.58
C ARG A 113 -4.74 3.99 -0.80
N ALA A 114 -3.47 4.41 -0.93
CA ALA A 114 -2.92 4.86 -2.21
C ALA A 114 -2.86 3.71 -3.24
N LYS A 115 -2.43 2.53 -2.79
CA LYS A 115 -2.36 1.31 -3.61
C LYS A 115 -3.76 0.88 -4.06
N PHE A 116 -4.74 0.89 -3.16
CA PHE A 116 -6.15 0.67 -3.50
C PHE A 116 -6.64 1.67 -4.54
N ALA A 117 -6.36 2.97 -4.37
CA ALA A 117 -6.79 3.99 -5.32
C ALA A 117 -6.25 3.74 -6.74
N LYS A 118 -4.98 3.34 -6.84
CA LYS A 118 -4.32 3.01 -8.11
C LYS A 118 -4.89 1.73 -8.74
N LEU A 119 -5.01 0.66 -7.96
CA LEU A 119 -5.56 -0.63 -8.43
C LEU A 119 -7.00 -0.46 -8.90
N PHE A 120 -7.83 0.26 -8.14
CA PHE A 120 -9.22 0.50 -8.49
C PHE A 120 -9.38 1.39 -9.73
N LYS A 121 -8.52 2.41 -9.90
CA LYS A 121 -8.47 3.20 -11.14
C LYS A 121 -8.14 2.34 -12.35
N HIS A 122 -7.17 1.44 -12.24
CA HIS A 122 -6.84 0.50 -13.32
C HIS A 122 -7.95 -0.53 -13.58
N PHE A 123 -8.59 -1.04 -12.53
CA PHE A 123 -9.76 -1.91 -12.66
C PHE A 123 -10.88 -1.20 -13.45
N ASN A 124 -11.22 0.03 -13.07
CA ASN A 124 -12.32 0.77 -13.68
C ASN A 124 -12.03 1.09 -15.16
N LEU A 125 -10.79 1.45 -15.50
CA LEU A 125 -10.36 1.64 -16.89
C LEU A 125 -10.61 0.39 -17.75
N ARG A 126 -10.32 -0.80 -17.22
CA ARG A 126 -10.56 -2.08 -17.92
C ARG A 126 -12.04 -2.41 -18.02
N MET A 127 -12.81 -2.10 -16.99
CA MET A 127 -14.26 -2.29 -16.96
C MET A 127 -15.00 -1.38 -17.94
N GLU A 128 -14.61 -0.10 -18.05
CA GLU A 128 -15.13 0.82 -19.07
C GLU A 128 -14.84 0.30 -20.49
N ALA A 129 -13.60 -0.13 -20.74
CA ALA A 129 -13.20 -0.72 -22.02
C ALA A 129 -13.96 -2.02 -22.35
N ALA A 130 -14.25 -2.85 -21.34
CA ALA A 130 -15.05 -4.06 -21.47
C ALA A 130 -16.54 -3.73 -21.74
N SER A 131 -17.08 -2.70 -21.09
CA SER A 131 -18.48 -2.26 -21.24
C SER A 131 -18.79 -1.83 -22.67
N VAL A 132 -17.88 -1.10 -23.31
CA VAL A 132 -17.98 -0.72 -24.74
C VAL A 132 -17.98 -1.95 -25.66
N GLN A 133 -17.36 -3.05 -25.23
CA GLN A 133 -17.24 -4.30 -25.98
C GLN A 133 -18.35 -5.33 -25.67
N GLY A 134 -19.37 -4.96 -24.88
CA GLY A 134 -20.53 -5.81 -24.60
C GLY A 134 -20.49 -6.57 -23.28
N PHE A 135 -19.64 -6.16 -22.34
CA PHE A 135 -19.70 -6.61 -20.94
C PHE A 135 -21.04 -6.23 -20.30
N SER A 136 -21.55 -7.12 -19.45
CA SER A 136 -22.73 -6.89 -18.62
C SER A 136 -22.61 -7.64 -17.30
N TRP A 137 -22.95 -6.97 -16.20
CA TRP A 137 -23.00 -7.58 -14.86
C TRP A 137 -23.97 -8.75 -14.74
N SER A 138 -24.96 -8.85 -15.64
CA SER A 138 -25.89 -9.99 -15.69
C SER A 138 -25.24 -11.30 -16.19
N LYS A 139 -24.02 -11.24 -16.75
CA LYS A 139 -23.29 -12.38 -17.30
C LYS A 139 -22.02 -12.64 -16.49
N THR A 140 -21.86 -13.88 -16.03
CA THR A 140 -20.69 -14.32 -15.24
C THR A 140 -19.63 -15.05 -16.05
N VAL A 141 -19.99 -15.58 -17.22
CA VAL A 141 -19.10 -16.39 -18.06
C VAL A 141 -19.04 -15.82 -19.48
N TYR A 142 -17.83 -15.70 -20.02
CA TYR A 142 -17.56 -15.17 -21.35
C TYR A 142 -16.75 -16.16 -22.20
N PRO A 143 -17.18 -16.45 -23.44
CA PRO A 143 -16.45 -17.35 -24.33
C PRO A 143 -15.22 -16.65 -24.92
N VAL A 144 -14.17 -17.41 -25.13
CA VAL A 144 -12.91 -17.02 -25.76
C VAL A 144 -12.62 -18.01 -26.87
N ILE A 145 -12.36 -17.50 -28.07
CA ILE A 145 -11.97 -18.33 -29.21
C ILE A 145 -10.44 -18.30 -29.28
N GLU A 146 -9.82 -19.43 -29.04
CA GLU A 146 -8.37 -19.62 -29.09
C GLU A 146 -7.87 -19.64 -30.55
N ALA A 147 -6.55 -19.47 -30.74
CA ALA A 147 -5.93 -19.43 -32.07
C ALA A 147 -6.09 -20.73 -32.87
N ASP A 148 -6.33 -21.86 -32.19
CA ASP A 148 -6.59 -23.17 -32.78
C ASP A 148 -8.08 -23.41 -33.11
N GLY A 149 -8.95 -22.44 -32.79
CA GLY A 149 -10.40 -22.53 -32.99
C GLY A 149 -11.16 -23.22 -31.86
N SER A 150 -10.49 -23.59 -30.76
CA SER A 150 -11.15 -24.09 -29.55
C SER A 150 -11.83 -22.96 -28.76
N GLU A 151 -12.93 -23.29 -28.07
CA GLU A 151 -13.65 -22.34 -27.21
C GLU A 151 -13.30 -22.59 -25.74
N THR A 152 -12.64 -21.61 -25.11
CA THR A 152 -12.40 -21.56 -23.66
C THR A 152 -13.36 -20.54 -23.02
N TYR A 153 -13.46 -20.56 -21.68
CA TYR A 153 -14.40 -19.69 -20.96
C TYR A 153 -13.68 -18.96 -19.82
N ILE A 154 -13.94 -17.66 -19.70
CA ILE A 154 -13.48 -16.84 -18.58
C ILE A 154 -14.65 -16.58 -17.65
N THR A 155 -14.47 -16.90 -16.38
CA THR A 155 -15.43 -16.59 -15.31
C THR A 155 -15.03 -15.27 -14.63
N LEU A 156 -15.99 -14.37 -14.48
CA LEU A 156 -15.83 -13.12 -13.72
C LEU A 156 -15.80 -13.43 -12.22
N LEU A 157 -14.79 -12.91 -11.51
CA LEU A 157 -14.60 -13.17 -10.08
C LEU A 157 -15.34 -12.18 -9.17
N ILE A 158 -15.68 -11.00 -9.69
CA ILE A 158 -16.35 -9.91 -8.98
C ILE A 158 -17.80 -9.78 -9.44
N ASP A 159 -18.72 -9.53 -8.51
CA ASP A 159 -20.12 -9.22 -8.79
C ASP A 159 -20.41 -7.71 -8.68
N GLU A 160 -21.54 -7.27 -9.24
CA GLU A 160 -21.97 -5.87 -9.20
C GLU A 160 -22.10 -5.31 -7.77
N PRO A 161 -22.68 -6.03 -6.79
CA PRO A 161 -22.67 -5.64 -5.39
C PRO A 161 -21.27 -5.33 -4.83
N THR A 162 -20.29 -6.20 -5.06
CA THR A 162 -18.92 -6.03 -4.57
C THR A 162 -18.24 -4.86 -5.25
N TYR A 163 -18.48 -4.66 -6.55
CA TYR A 163 -18.00 -3.48 -7.27
C TYR A 163 -18.53 -2.18 -6.66
N LEU A 164 -19.83 -2.10 -6.36
CA LEU A 164 -20.42 -0.91 -5.73
C LEU A 164 -19.85 -0.63 -4.33
N THR A 165 -19.58 -1.68 -3.54
CA THR A 165 -18.85 -1.56 -2.26
C THR A 165 -17.47 -0.93 -2.47
N LEU A 166 -16.72 -1.38 -3.47
CA LEU A 166 -15.40 -0.80 -3.77
C LEU A 166 -15.51 0.65 -4.27
N VAL A 167 -16.54 1.00 -5.06
CA VAL A 167 -16.84 2.40 -5.42
C VAL A 167 -17.09 3.23 -4.17
N GLN A 168 -17.85 2.73 -3.20
CA GLN A 168 -18.11 3.44 -1.95
C GLN A 168 -16.82 3.66 -1.14
N ARG A 169 -15.96 2.65 -1.01
CA ARG A 169 -14.62 2.80 -0.41
C ARG A 169 -13.76 3.82 -1.17
N TYR A 170 -13.85 3.83 -2.50
CA TYR A 170 -13.12 4.79 -3.32
C TYR A 170 -13.61 6.23 -3.12
N LYS A 171 -14.92 6.45 -2.98
CA LYS A 171 -15.50 7.76 -2.63
C LYS A 171 -14.98 8.27 -1.28
N GLU A 172 -14.84 7.38 -0.30
CA GLU A 172 -14.33 7.73 1.04
C GLU A 172 -12.88 8.25 1.03
N LEU A 173 -12.08 7.91 0.00
CA LEU A 173 -10.74 8.48 -0.19
C LEU A 173 -10.78 10.00 -0.40
N SER A 174 -11.87 10.53 -0.98
CA SER A 174 -12.04 11.97 -1.24
C SER A 174 -12.56 12.74 -0.02
N SER A 175 -13.30 12.09 0.88
CA SER A 175 -13.89 12.72 2.06
C SER A 175 -12.98 12.70 3.30
N GLY A 176 -11.84 12.02 3.25
CA GLY A 176 -10.89 11.90 4.38
C GLY A 176 -10.07 13.15 4.72
N GLY A 177 -10.35 14.31 4.11
CA GLY A 177 -9.59 15.56 4.28
C GLY A 177 -10.12 16.51 5.37
N GLY A 178 -10.92 16.03 6.33
CA GLY A 178 -11.45 16.83 7.43
C GLY A 178 -10.66 16.65 8.73
N GLY A 179 -9.40 17.08 8.78
CA GLY A 179 -8.61 16.99 10.01
C GLY A 179 -7.13 17.27 9.86
N GLY A 180 -6.75 18.55 9.86
CA GLY A 180 -5.45 19.11 10.21
C GLY A 180 -4.17 18.30 9.97
N SER A 181 -3.53 18.50 8.81
CA SER A 181 -2.10 18.87 8.73
C SER A 181 -1.77 19.30 7.31
N LEU A 182 -1.10 20.44 7.17
CA LEU A 182 -0.95 21.23 5.94
C LEU A 182 0.16 20.73 4.99
N VAL A 183 0.49 19.43 5.01
CA VAL A 183 1.66 18.90 4.28
C VAL A 183 1.40 17.47 3.79
N ASP A 184 0.61 17.31 2.73
CA ASP A 184 0.79 16.19 1.78
C ASP A 184 -0.13 16.33 0.56
N PRO A 185 0.32 15.94 -0.65
CA PRO A 185 -0.51 16.03 -1.84
C PRO A 185 -1.73 15.08 -1.77
N PRO A 186 -2.90 15.52 -2.26
CA PRO A 186 -4.10 14.69 -2.31
C PRO A 186 -3.89 13.48 -3.23
N PHE A 187 -4.55 12.37 -2.92
CA PHE A 187 -4.58 11.20 -3.81
C PHE A 187 -5.07 11.64 -5.21
N GLU A 188 -4.53 11.04 -6.27
CA GLU A 188 -5.01 11.28 -7.64
C GLU A 188 -6.36 10.57 -7.85
N ILE A 189 -7.43 11.19 -7.36
CA ILE A 189 -8.80 10.66 -7.40
C ILE A 189 -9.43 10.99 -8.75
N ASP A 190 -9.93 9.95 -9.42
CA ASP A 190 -10.70 10.11 -10.66
C ASP A 190 -12.13 10.58 -10.31
N THR A 191 -12.42 11.83 -10.63
CA THR A 191 -13.72 12.48 -10.33
C THR A 191 -14.91 11.75 -10.94
N HIS A 192 -14.72 11.08 -12.09
CA HIS A 192 -15.81 10.35 -12.75
C HIS A 192 -16.27 9.14 -11.93
N ILE A 193 -15.33 8.49 -11.23
CA ILE A 193 -15.64 7.34 -10.36
C ILE A 193 -16.46 7.79 -9.14
N VAL A 194 -16.17 8.98 -8.62
CA VAL A 194 -16.87 9.55 -7.46
C VAL A 194 -18.32 9.94 -7.80
N GLU A 195 -18.61 10.25 -9.07
CA GLU A 195 -19.95 10.58 -9.55
C GLU A 195 -20.87 9.37 -9.75
N ILE A 196 -20.33 8.14 -9.74
CA ILE A 196 -21.13 6.92 -9.90
C ILE A 196 -22.16 6.83 -8.77
N ASN A 197 -23.44 6.88 -9.11
CA ASN A 197 -24.52 6.77 -8.13
C ASN A 197 -24.62 5.31 -7.60
N THR A 198 -24.25 5.11 -6.34
CA THR A 198 -24.33 3.83 -5.62
C THR A 198 -25.71 3.66 -4.98
N ASP A 199 -26.35 4.76 -4.57
CA ASP A 199 -27.47 4.78 -3.62
C ASP A 199 -28.71 3.97 -4.04
N ALA A 200 -29.03 3.96 -5.35
CA ALA A 200 -30.28 3.40 -5.85
C ALA A 200 -30.31 1.86 -5.91
N ILE A 201 -29.19 1.22 -6.28
CA ILE A 201 -29.08 -0.24 -6.37
C ILE A 201 -28.84 -0.82 -4.97
N ASP A 202 -28.07 -0.11 -4.13
CA ASP A 202 -27.79 -0.46 -2.74
C ASP A 202 -29.07 -0.60 -1.89
N ALA A 203 -30.00 0.35 -2.04
CA ALA A 203 -31.20 0.41 -1.21
C ALA A 203 -32.12 -0.82 -1.40
N ALA A 204 -32.33 -1.25 -2.64
CA ALA A 204 -33.24 -2.35 -2.95
C ALA A 204 -32.68 -3.70 -2.44
N TYR A 205 -31.38 -3.93 -2.64
CA TYR A 205 -30.73 -5.15 -2.18
C TYR A 205 -30.66 -5.22 -0.64
N MET A 206 -30.22 -4.15 0.01
CA MET A 206 -30.17 -4.07 1.48
C MET A 206 -31.54 -4.20 2.12
N ASN A 207 -32.56 -3.49 1.61
CA ASN A 207 -33.92 -3.59 2.14
C ASN A 207 -34.48 -5.00 1.98
N SER A 208 -34.19 -5.70 0.88
CA SER A 208 -34.64 -7.09 0.71
C SER A 208 -34.06 -8.06 1.76
N ARG A 209 -32.81 -7.85 2.19
CA ARG A 209 -32.16 -8.64 3.25
C ARG A 209 -32.68 -8.24 4.62
N PHE A 210 -32.88 -6.95 4.83
CA PHE A 210 -33.47 -6.40 6.04
C PHE A 210 -34.91 -6.92 6.25
N ASP A 211 -35.76 -6.92 5.23
CA ASP A 211 -37.12 -7.45 5.29
C ASP A 211 -37.16 -8.94 5.67
N LYS A 212 -36.20 -9.72 5.15
CA LYS A 212 -36.04 -11.14 5.52
C LYS A 212 -35.66 -11.28 7.00
N PHE A 213 -34.70 -10.46 7.47
CA PHE A 213 -34.29 -10.44 8.86
C PHE A 213 -35.44 -10.05 9.80
N LEU A 214 -36.23 -9.04 9.43
CA LEU A 214 -37.42 -8.62 10.20
C LEU A 214 -38.47 -9.71 10.30
N LYS A 215 -38.78 -10.38 9.19
CA LYS A 215 -39.75 -11.49 9.16
C LYS A 215 -39.33 -12.64 10.08
N LEU A 216 -38.04 -13.00 10.11
CA LEU A 216 -37.51 -14.05 10.97
C LEU A 216 -37.63 -13.67 12.46
N ILE A 217 -37.31 -12.42 12.83
CA ILE A 217 -37.40 -11.95 14.21
C ILE A 217 -38.86 -11.87 14.70
N GLN A 218 -39.78 -11.46 13.83
CA GLN A 218 -41.21 -11.36 14.18
C GLN A 218 -41.91 -12.73 14.26
N GLN A 219 -41.39 -13.76 13.58
CA GLN A 219 -42.02 -15.07 13.52
C GLN A 219 -41.77 -15.95 14.76
N GLY A 220 -40.89 -15.58 15.68
CA GLY A 220 -40.75 -16.19 17.02
C GLY A 220 -40.32 -17.67 17.08
N GLU A 221 -40.34 -18.38 15.95
CA GLU A 221 -40.05 -19.82 15.81
C GLU A 221 -39.07 -20.08 14.65
N SER A 222 -37.92 -19.39 14.66
CA SER A 222 -36.83 -19.69 13.71
C SER A 222 -35.57 -20.08 14.46
N ASP A 223 -34.91 -21.16 14.04
CA ASP A 223 -33.63 -21.62 14.57
C ASP A 223 -32.64 -20.45 14.65
N GLN A 224 -32.01 -20.27 15.81
CA GLN A 224 -31.03 -19.21 16.08
C GLN A 224 -29.93 -19.15 14.99
N GLU A 225 -29.60 -20.30 14.41
CA GLU A 225 -28.66 -20.45 13.31
C GLU A 225 -29.12 -19.77 12.01
N SER A 226 -30.43 -19.75 11.73
CA SER A 226 -31.01 -19.06 10.56
C SER A 226 -30.99 -17.54 10.72
N ILE A 227 -31.19 -17.06 11.96
CA ILE A 227 -31.10 -15.65 12.32
C ILE A 227 -29.64 -15.19 12.20
N ASP A 228 -28.69 -15.95 12.73
CA ASP A 228 -27.26 -15.62 12.64
C ASP A 228 -26.76 -15.66 11.18
N LYS A 229 -27.27 -16.57 10.35
CA LYS A 229 -26.94 -16.62 8.92
C LYS A 229 -27.48 -15.40 8.16
N THR A 230 -28.73 -15.01 8.39
CA THR A 230 -29.31 -13.82 7.75
C THR A 230 -28.69 -12.53 8.27
N LEU A 231 -28.27 -12.49 9.54
CA LEU A 231 -27.50 -11.40 10.11
C LEU A 231 -26.11 -11.29 9.47
N LYS A 232 -25.40 -12.41 9.23
CA LYS A 232 -24.13 -12.40 8.48
C LYS A 232 -24.32 -11.88 7.05
N GLU A 233 -25.39 -12.29 6.37
CA GLU A 233 -25.72 -11.76 5.04
C GLU A 233 -26.04 -10.25 5.07
N LEU A 234 -26.72 -9.78 6.12
CA LEU A 234 -27.04 -8.38 6.32
C LEU A 234 -25.77 -7.56 6.65
N HIS A 235 -24.90 -8.07 7.51
CA HIS A 235 -23.59 -7.46 7.82
C HIS A 235 -22.72 -7.34 6.57
N LYS A 236 -22.73 -8.35 5.67
CA LYS A 236 -22.05 -8.24 4.39
C LYS A 236 -22.56 -7.06 3.54
N SER A 237 -23.85 -6.74 3.65
CA SER A 237 -24.43 -5.58 2.97
C SER A 237 -24.08 -4.24 3.64
N PHE A 238 -23.61 -4.23 4.89
CA PHE A 238 -23.17 -3.00 5.57
C PHE A 238 -21.93 -2.41 4.91
N ALA A 239 -21.12 -3.22 4.24
CA ALA A 239 -20.01 -2.71 3.46
C ALA A 239 -20.47 -1.71 2.37
N MET A 240 -21.72 -1.74 1.91
CA MET A 240 -22.24 -0.73 0.97
C MET A 240 -22.52 0.64 1.63
N LEU A 241 -22.61 0.68 2.96
CA LEU A 241 -22.84 1.90 3.73
C LEU A 241 -21.51 2.62 4.02
N SER A 242 -21.58 3.92 4.28
CA SER A 242 -20.46 4.68 4.82
C SER A 242 -20.08 4.23 6.22
N GLN A 243 -18.84 4.47 6.65
CA GLN A 243 -18.37 4.12 8.01
C GLN A 243 -19.29 4.64 9.13
N ASP A 244 -19.77 5.87 8.99
CA ASP A 244 -20.68 6.46 9.97
C ASP A 244 -22.02 5.73 10.00
N GLU A 245 -22.60 5.44 8.84
CA GLU A 245 -23.85 4.67 8.74
C GLU A 245 -23.70 3.25 9.29
N GLN A 246 -22.58 2.57 9.03
CA GLN A 246 -22.29 1.23 9.56
C GLN A 246 -22.30 1.21 11.10
N LYS A 247 -21.73 2.24 11.73
CA LYS A 247 -21.75 2.39 13.20
C LYS A 247 -23.18 2.42 13.73
N TYR A 248 -24.07 3.22 13.11
CA TYR A 248 -25.46 3.32 13.55
C TYR A 248 -26.31 2.10 13.16
N ALA A 249 -25.99 1.46 12.03
CA ALA A 249 -26.59 0.18 11.64
C ALA A 249 -26.33 -0.90 12.70
N ASN A 250 -25.09 -1.01 13.19
CA ASN A 250 -24.73 -1.94 14.27
C ASN A 250 -25.45 -1.65 15.58
N VAL A 251 -25.60 -0.38 15.96
CA VAL A 251 -26.37 0.02 17.15
C VAL A 251 -27.84 -0.36 17.01
N PHE A 252 -28.43 -0.10 15.84
CA PHE A 252 -29.81 -0.46 15.56
C PHE A 252 -30.04 -1.98 15.63
N ILE A 253 -29.17 -2.80 15.02
CA ILE A 253 -29.28 -4.28 15.09
C ILE A 253 -29.21 -4.77 16.54
N ARG A 254 -28.31 -4.22 17.36
CA ARG A 254 -28.21 -4.57 18.78
C ARG A 254 -29.51 -4.27 19.53
N ASP A 255 -30.10 -3.10 19.27
CA ASP A 255 -31.33 -2.67 19.94
C ASP A 255 -32.56 -3.47 19.47
N VAL A 256 -32.61 -3.89 18.19
CA VAL A 256 -33.62 -4.82 17.67
C VAL A 256 -33.51 -6.19 18.36
N ARG A 257 -32.30 -6.74 18.50
CA ARG A 257 -32.08 -8.03 19.20
C ARG A 257 -32.42 -7.96 20.68
N ALA A 258 -32.23 -6.80 21.32
CA ALA A 258 -32.60 -6.58 22.71
C ALA A 258 -34.12 -6.40 22.91
N GLY A 259 -34.92 -6.34 21.83
CA GLY A 259 -36.37 -6.14 21.91
C GLY A 259 -36.77 -4.72 22.30
N ASN A 260 -35.85 -3.75 22.19
CA ASN A 260 -36.05 -2.38 22.67
C ASN A 260 -36.76 -1.48 21.65
N ILE A 261 -37.12 -1.99 20.47
CA ILE A 261 -37.68 -1.20 19.36
C ILE A 261 -38.94 -1.88 18.82
N VAL A 262 -39.99 -1.08 18.64
CA VAL A 262 -41.14 -1.44 17.81
C VAL A 262 -40.81 -1.12 16.36
N ILE A 263 -40.76 -2.16 15.53
CA ILE A 263 -40.41 -2.06 14.12
C ILE A 263 -41.67 -1.68 13.34
N ASP A 264 -41.58 -0.55 12.66
CA ASP A 264 -42.54 -0.04 11.68
C ASP A 264 -42.27 -0.68 10.30
N PRO A 265 -43.23 -1.42 9.72
CA PRO A 265 -43.08 -2.09 8.44
C PRO A 265 -43.03 -1.14 7.23
N ASP A 266 -43.42 0.12 7.39
CA ASP A 266 -43.41 1.12 6.30
C ASP A 266 -42.07 1.84 6.17
N LYS A 267 -41.10 1.56 7.06
CA LYS A 267 -39.77 2.19 7.07
C LYS A 267 -38.70 1.28 6.49
N THR A 268 -37.86 1.85 5.64
CA THR A 268 -36.68 1.16 5.08
C THR A 268 -35.55 1.07 6.10
N PHE A 269 -34.57 0.21 5.84
CA PHE A 269 -33.39 0.09 6.71
C PHE A 269 -32.64 1.42 6.85
N ARG A 270 -32.51 2.16 5.74
CA ARG A 270 -31.89 3.49 5.74
C ARG A 270 -32.67 4.50 6.58
N ASP A 271 -34.01 4.46 6.57
CA ASP A 271 -34.82 5.34 7.44
C ASP A 271 -34.53 5.11 8.93
N TYR A 272 -34.30 3.86 9.33
CA TYR A 272 -33.87 3.53 10.70
C TYR A 272 -32.49 4.09 11.01
N ILE A 273 -31.51 3.87 10.13
CA ILE A 273 -30.16 4.42 10.30
C ILE A 273 -30.22 5.95 10.42
N SER A 274 -30.92 6.63 9.51
CA SER A 274 -31.08 8.09 9.54
C SER A 274 -31.76 8.56 10.83
N SER A 275 -32.75 7.83 11.34
CA SER A 275 -33.39 8.15 12.62
C SER A 275 -32.43 8.01 13.82
N TYR A 276 -31.56 7.00 13.80
CA TYR A 276 -30.54 6.77 14.83
C TYR A 276 -29.43 7.81 14.78
N MET A 277 -28.97 8.17 13.58
CA MET A 277 -28.03 9.27 13.36
C MET A 277 -28.58 10.57 13.92
N LYS A 278 -29.83 10.90 13.57
CA LYS A 278 -30.51 12.12 14.06
C LYS A 278 -30.63 12.14 15.58
N LYS A 279 -31.04 11.02 16.20
CA LYS A 279 -31.09 10.90 17.67
C LYS A 279 -29.73 11.11 18.33
N ALA A 280 -28.66 10.56 17.76
CA ALA A 280 -27.31 10.71 18.30
C ALA A 280 -26.78 12.15 18.14
N GLU A 281 -27.10 12.80 17.02
CA GLU A 281 -26.82 14.22 16.79
C GLU A 281 -27.56 15.11 17.79
N ASP A 282 -28.87 14.91 17.95
CA ASP A 282 -29.70 15.60 18.94
C ASP A 282 -29.12 15.44 20.36
N ALA A 283 -28.66 14.24 20.72
CA ALA A 283 -28.04 13.98 22.03
C ALA A 283 -26.70 14.71 22.23
N ARG A 284 -25.88 14.84 21.17
CA ARG A 284 -24.62 15.60 21.21
C ARG A 284 -24.89 17.09 21.38
N ILE A 285 -25.83 17.63 20.61
CA ILE A 285 -26.28 19.03 20.70
C ILE A 285 -26.80 19.32 22.10
N ALA A 286 -27.72 18.48 22.62
CA ALA A 286 -28.29 18.65 23.96
C ALA A 286 -27.23 18.62 25.07
N ARG A 287 -26.15 17.82 24.91
CA ARG A 287 -25.03 17.77 25.85
C ARG A 287 -24.27 19.09 25.90
N ILE A 288 -24.02 19.72 24.75
CA ILE A 288 -23.33 21.01 24.69
C ILE A 288 -24.21 22.13 25.21
N VAL A 289 -25.49 22.15 24.84
CA VAL A 289 -26.47 23.08 25.38
C VAL A 289 -26.55 22.97 26.91
N ARG A 290 -26.45 21.75 27.46
CA ARG A 290 -26.40 21.55 28.92
C ARG A 290 -25.13 22.11 29.57
N ARG A 291 -23.97 21.95 28.93
CA ARG A 291 -22.65 22.38 29.45
C ARG A 291 -22.43 23.89 29.34
N LEU A 292 -22.73 24.46 28.18
CA LEU A 292 -22.44 25.87 27.86
C LEU A 292 -23.68 26.78 27.94
N GLY A 293 -24.89 26.23 27.88
CA GLY A 293 -26.12 27.03 27.85
C GLY A 293 -26.31 27.83 26.57
N CYS A 294 -25.68 27.43 25.45
CA CYS A 294 -25.83 28.09 24.15
C CYS A 294 -27.17 27.77 23.46
N SER A 295 -27.53 28.57 22.45
CA SER A 295 -28.75 28.39 21.67
C SER A 295 -28.71 27.11 20.82
N GLU A 296 -29.67 26.21 21.05
CA GLU A 296 -29.79 24.95 20.30
C GLU A 296 -30.04 25.17 18.80
N ASP A 297 -30.98 26.04 18.44
CA ASP A 297 -31.35 26.30 17.04
C ASP A 297 -30.17 26.82 16.21
N ARG A 298 -29.36 27.70 16.81
CA ARG A 298 -28.16 28.25 16.17
C ARG A 298 -27.09 27.18 16.02
N LEU A 299 -26.91 26.33 17.02
CA LEU A 299 -25.94 25.23 16.96
C LEU A 299 -26.33 24.20 15.87
N ARG A 300 -27.64 23.93 15.72
CA ARG A 300 -28.19 23.11 14.63
C ARG A 300 -27.94 23.72 13.25
N ASP A 301 -28.22 25.02 13.06
CA ASP A 301 -27.98 25.73 11.78
C ASP A 301 -26.51 25.63 11.33
N PHE A 302 -25.56 25.60 12.27
CA PHE A 302 -24.14 25.42 11.95
C PHE A 302 -23.80 24.00 11.48
N LEU A 303 -24.41 22.97 12.08
CA LEU A 303 -24.20 21.57 11.69
C LEU A 303 -24.85 21.25 10.33
N ASP A 304 -26.07 21.74 10.11
CA ASP A 304 -26.79 21.58 8.84
C ASP A 304 -26.04 22.20 7.65
N ARG A 305 -25.34 23.32 7.89
CA ARG A 305 -24.57 24.04 6.86
C ARG A 305 -23.20 23.44 6.56
N LYS A 306 -22.71 22.50 7.37
CA LYS A 306 -21.36 21.90 7.25
C LYS A 306 -20.27 22.96 7.04
N VAL A 307 -20.18 23.91 7.96
CA VAL A 307 -19.21 25.02 7.87
C VAL A 307 -17.75 24.53 7.95
N THR A 308 -16.85 25.25 7.27
CA THR A 308 -15.41 25.02 7.17
C THR A 308 -14.62 26.14 7.83
N GLU A 309 -13.29 25.99 7.97
CA GLU A 309 -12.42 27.05 8.51
C GLU A 309 -12.53 28.38 7.75
N ASP A 310 -12.88 28.33 6.47
CA ASP A 310 -12.98 29.52 5.62
C ASP A 310 -14.32 30.25 5.79
N ASN A 311 -15.41 29.54 6.11
CA ASN A 311 -16.76 30.11 6.07
C ASN A 311 -17.48 30.18 7.43
N TYR A 312 -16.95 29.57 8.50
CA TYR A 312 -17.65 29.52 9.80
C TYR A 312 -17.93 30.90 10.42
N LYS A 313 -17.17 31.93 10.03
CA LYS A 313 -17.36 33.33 10.47
C LYS A 313 -18.21 34.19 9.54
N GLU A 314 -18.66 33.64 8.40
CA GLU A 314 -19.44 34.42 7.46
C GLU A 314 -20.72 34.96 8.12
N PHE A 315 -21.01 36.22 7.83
CA PHE A 315 -22.18 36.95 8.33
C PHE A 315 -22.27 37.10 9.85
N GLY A 316 -21.17 36.93 10.61
CA GLY A 316 -21.13 37.19 12.07
C GLY A 316 -21.95 36.20 12.91
N ARG A 317 -22.43 35.11 12.32
CA ARG A 317 -23.30 34.11 12.98
C ARG A 317 -22.61 33.38 14.11
N PHE A 318 -21.30 33.17 14.00
CA PHE A 318 -20.52 32.50 15.03
C PHE A 318 -20.38 33.39 16.27
N ASP A 319 -20.26 34.70 16.07
CA ASP A 319 -20.27 35.66 17.17
C ASP A 319 -21.65 35.70 17.86
N GLU A 320 -22.75 35.54 17.12
CA GLU A 320 -24.09 35.39 17.71
C GLU A 320 -24.25 34.09 18.52
N LEU A 321 -23.64 32.99 18.09
CA LEU A 321 -23.60 31.76 18.84
C LEU A 321 -22.78 31.93 20.14
N LEU A 322 -21.60 32.57 20.06
CA LEU A 322 -20.77 32.88 21.23
C LEU A 322 -21.50 33.78 22.23
N ASN A 323 -22.23 34.78 21.74
CA ASN A 323 -23.02 35.68 22.58
C ASN A 323 -24.22 34.99 23.24
N SER A 324 -24.65 33.83 22.73
CA SER A 324 -25.74 33.04 23.32
C SER A 324 -25.31 32.15 24.49
N VAL A 325 -24.01 32.06 24.78
CA VAL A 325 -23.46 31.18 25.83
C VAL A 325 -23.77 31.72 27.23
N ASP A 326 -24.22 30.84 28.12
CA ASP A 326 -24.37 31.12 29.54
C ASP A 326 -23.00 31.05 30.22
N LEU A 327 -22.44 32.22 30.50
CA LEU A 327 -21.10 32.35 31.09
C LEU A 327 -20.96 31.64 32.45
N LEU A 328 -22.03 31.55 33.24
CA LEU A 328 -22.00 30.90 34.56
C LEU A 328 -21.96 29.37 34.43
N LYS A 329 -22.70 28.80 33.48
CA LYS A 329 -22.65 27.36 33.20
C LYS A 329 -21.31 26.97 32.58
N ALA A 330 -20.84 27.75 31.61
CA ALA A 330 -19.54 27.53 30.99
C ALA A 330 -18.40 27.62 32.02
N GLU A 331 -18.42 28.60 32.92
CA GLU A 331 -17.43 28.72 34.00
C GLU A 331 -17.42 27.49 34.92
N ARG A 332 -18.59 27.02 35.36
CA ARG A 332 -18.68 25.80 36.17
C ARG A 332 -18.11 24.57 35.45
N PHE A 333 -18.40 24.44 34.16
CA PHE A 333 -17.88 23.34 33.34
C PHE A 333 -16.36 23.38 33.21
N PHE A 334 -15.79 24.51 32.79
CA PHE A 334 -14.34 24.63 32.59
C PHE A 334 -13.56 24.62 33.91
N HIS A 335 -14.12 25.16 35.00
CA HIS A 335 -13.51 25.07 36.33
C HIS A 335 -13.47 23.62 36.83
N ALA A 336 -14.54 22.84 36.60
CA ALA A 336 -14.56 21.42 36.96
C ALA A 336 -13.58 20.59 36.13
N ASN A 337 -13.39 20.94 34.85
CA ASN A 337 -12.53 20.18 33.94
C ASN A 337 -11.04 20.53 34.05
N GLU A 338 -10.67 21.82 34.07
CA GLU A 338 -9.28 22.28 34.01
C GLU A 338 -8.59 22.32 35.38
N GLN A 339 -9.36 22.18 36.48
CA GLN A 339 -8.89 22.16 37.87
C GLN A 339 -7.82 23.24 38.16
N GLN A 340 -6.55 22.86 38.41
CA GLN A 340 -5.46 23.77 38.78
C GLN A 340 -4.93 24.64 37.62
N ASN A 341 -5.28 24.33 36.37
CA ASN A 341 -4.88 25.09 35.18
C ASN A 341 -5.93 26.12 34.74
N TYR A 342 -7.09 26.17 35.41
CA TYR A 342 -8.15 27.13 35.08
C TYR A 342 -7.70 28.57 35.38
N LYS A 343 -7.79 29.43 34.37
CA LYS A 343 -7.56 30.87 34.49
C LYS A 343 -8.81 31.61 34.08
N GLN A 344 -9.45 32.32 35.01
CA GLN A 344 -10.74 32.96 34.80
C GLN A 344 -10.76 33.97 33.63
N TYR A 345 -9.65 34.69 33.41
CA TYR A 345 -9.52 35.62 32.28
C TYR A 345 -9.48 34.93 30.90
N ARG A 346 -9.25 33.61 30.84
CA ARG A 346 -9.22 32.81 29.61
C ARG A 346 -10.57 32.14 29.28
N LEU A 347 -11.60 32.29 30.10
CA LEU A 347 -12.90 31.64 29.91
C LEU A 347 -13.50 31.87 28.50
N LYS A 348 -13.43 33.11 27.99
CA LYS A 348 -13.89 33.43 26.62
C LYS A 348 -13.11 32.69 25.54
N MET A 349 -11.82 32.46 25.76
CA MET A 349 -10.95 31.71 24.84
C MET A 349 -11.33 30.22 24.86
N TYR A 350 -11.59 29.65 26.03
CA TYR A 350 -12.02 28.25 26.16
C TYR A 350 -13.38 27.99 25.49
N ILE A 351 -14.35 28.88 25.70
CA ILE A 351 -15.67 28.82 25.04
C ILE A 351 -15.52 28.90 23.51
N ASN A 352 -14.71 29.85 23.03
CA ASN A 352 -14.48 30.03 21.60
C ASN A 352 -13.84 28.78 20.98
N ASN A 353 -12.76 28.27 21.59
CA ASN A 353 -12.10 27.07 21.09
C ASN A 353 -13.03 25.85 21.08
N TYR A 354 -13.81 25.63 22.14
CA TYR A 354 -14.72 24.49 22.23
C TYR A 354 -15.82 24.55 21.15
N LEU A 355 -16.51 25.68 21.01
CA LEU A 355 -17.55 25.83 20.00
C LEU A 355 -16.98 25.83 18.58
N LYS A 356 -15.80 26.43 18.37
CA LYS A 356 -15.10 26.41 17.08
C LYS A 356 -14.76 24.98 16.69
N GLU A 357 -14.14 24.22 17.59
CA GLU A 357 -13.75 22.84 17.35
C GLU A 357 -14.96 21.92 17.14
N PHE A 358 -16.03 22.09 17.90
CA PHE A 358 -17.27 21.32 17.73
C PHE A 358 -17.94 21.58 16.38
N VAL A 359 -18.03 22.84 15.97
CA VAL A 359 -18.70 23.23 14.72
C VAL A 359 -17.86 22.81 13.50
N LEU A 360 -16.53 22.98 13.55
CA LEU A 360 -15.63 22.61 12.46
C LEU A 360 -15.42 21.09 12.31
N SER A 361 -15.58 20.33 13.40
CA SER A 361 -15.46 18.87 13.37
C SER A 361 -16.76 18.15 12.97
N GLY A 362 -17.78 18.89 12.52
CA GLY A 362 -19.08 18.30 12.18
C GLY A 362 -19.81 17.71 13.39
N GLY A 363 -19.60 18.29 14.58
CA GLY A 363 -20.28 17.90 15.81
C GLY A 363 -19.57 16.83 16.64
N MET A 364 -18.24 16.68 16.52
CA MET A 364 -17.46 15.87 17.46
C MET A 364 -17.21 16.66 18.74
N ASP A 365 -17.55 16.06 19.88
CA ASP A 365 -17.41 16.70 21.20
C ASP A 365 -16.00 16.44 21.77
N PRO A 366 -15.09 17.44 21.79
CA PRO A 366 -13.73 17.28 22.35
C PRO A 366 -13.69 16.90 23.83
N TYR A 367 -14.82 17.00 24.54
CA TYR A 367 -14.97 16.60 25.95
C TYR A 367 -15.84 15.34 26.13
N SER A 368 -15.84 14.43 25.16
CA SER A 368 -16.63 13.19 25.20
C SER A 368 -16.26 12.25 26.35
N ASN A 369 -15.01 12.28 26.83
CA ASN A 369 -14.45 11.34 27.81
C ASN A 369 -14.67 11.73 29.28
N ILE A 370 -15.32 12.86 29.55
CA ILE A 370 -15.59 13.31 30.92
C ILE A 370 -16.90 12.68 31.41
N LEU A 371 -16.79 11.53 32.06
CA LEU A 371 -17.86 10.94 32.87
C LEU A 371 -17.59 11.21 34.36
N ARG A 372 -18.33 12.16 34.96
CA ARG A 372 -18.71 12.09 36.38
C ARG A 372 -20.17 12.49 36.57
N GLU A 373 -20.93 11.45 36.89
CA GLU A 373 -22.21 11.31 37.59
C GLU A 373 -23.09 12.54 37.86
N GLU A 374 -24.38 12.41 37.51
CA GLU A 374 -25.49 12.83 38.38
C GLU A 374 -26.72 11.96 38.07
N HIS A 375 -26.97 10.92 38.89
CA HIS A 375 -28.23 10.68 39.61
C HIS A 375 -28.15 9.38 40.47
N SER A 376 -28.12 9.60 41.79
CA SER A 376 -28.56 8.77 42.95
C SER A 376 -29.38 7.49 42.66
N SER A 377 -29.30 6.35 43.36
CA SER A 377 -28.63 5.88 44.60
C SER A 377 -28.93 4.34 44.78
N PRO A 378 -28.68 3.67 45.92
CA PRO A 378 -27.54 2.79 46.17
C PRO A 378 -27.88 1.28 46.37
N LYS A 379 -26.93 0.37 46.08
CA LYS A 379 -26.45 -0.72 47.00
C LYS A 379 -25.45 -1.69 46.36
N GLN A 380 -24.29 -1.79 47.03
CA GLN A 380 -23.41 -2.97 47.29
C GLN A 380 -22.81 -3.68 46.06
N ALA A 381 -21.57 -3.36 45.67
CA ALA A 381 -20.27 -3.80 46.23
C ALA A 381 -19.87 -5.22 45.79
N GLU A 382 -18.89 -5.32 44.89
CA GLU A 382 -17.62 -6.04 45.14
C GLU A 382 -16.58 -5.79 44.02
N ASN A 383 -15.41 -5.32 44.46
CA ASN A 383 -14.05 -5.37 43.93
C ASN A 383 -13.80 -5.61 42.42
N PHE A 384 -13.15 -4.65 41.76
CA PHE A 384 -11.95 -4.94 40.94
C PHE A 384 -10.97 -3.76 41.01
N SER A 385 -9.73 -4.09 41.35
CA SER A 385 -8.55 -3.24 41.44
C SER A 385 -8.12 -2.73 40.06
N ALA A 386 -7.62 -1.51 40.03
CA ALA A 386 -6.82 -1.00 38.94
C ALA A 386 -5.43 -1.65 38.98
N GLU A 387 -5.05 -2.34 37.91
CA GLU A 387 -3.66 -2.60 37.57
C GLU A 387 -3.41 -2.04 36.17
N ASP A 388 -2.39 -1.20 36.09
CA ASP A 388 -1.62 -0.94 34.88
C ASP A 388 -1.33 -2.27 34.17
N THR A 389 -1.67 -2.36 32.89
CA THR A 389 -0.99 -3.30 31.99
C THR A 389 -0.87 -2.69 30.60
N THR A 390 0.38 -2.50 30.22
CA THR A 390 0.92 -2.51 28.87
C THR A 390 0.17 -3.48 27.95
N ASP A 391 -0.40 -2.98 26.85
CA ASP A 391 -0.90 -3.84 25.77
C ASP A 391 0.29 -4.44 25.01
N THR A 392 0.70 -5.58 25.55
CA THR A 392 1.50 -6.60 24.90
C THR A 392 0.52 -7.36 24.01
N VAL A 393 0.72 -7.37 22.70
CA VAL A 393 -0.07 -8.21 21.79
C VAL A 393 0.26 -9.68 22.10
N VAL A 394 -0.64 -10.35 22.82
CA VAL A 394 -0.64 -11.82 22.92
C VAL A 394 -1.13 -12.36 21.59
N VAL A 395 -0.18 -12.91 20.82
CA VAL A 395 -0.44 -13.77 19.67
C VAL A 395 -1.16 -15.04 20.17
N GLU A 396 -2.27 -15.40 19.54
CA GLU A 396 -2.89 -16.72 19.73
C GLU A 396 -1.85 -17.82 19.50
N LYS A 397 -1.50 -18.53 20.57
CA LYS A 397 -0.75 -19.79 20.50
C LYS A 397 -1.68 -20.86 19.93
N ASN A 398 -1.48 -21.21 18.66
CA ASN A 398 -1.89 -22.52 18.17
C ASN A 398 -0.87 -23.57 18.62
N ASP A 399 -1.39 -24.70 19.08
CA ASP A 399 -0.69 -25.82 19.71
C ASP A 399 0.44 -26.42 18.85
N SER A 400 1.68 -26.06 19.19
CA SER A 400 2.85 -26.95 19.16
C SER A 400 4.05 -26.19 19.73
N GLU A 401 4.50 -26.52 20.94
CA GLU A 401 5.79 -26.05 21.45
C GLU A 401 6.92 -26.41 20.48
N PRO A 402 7.90 -25.53 20.24
CA PRO A 402 9.25 -25.96 19.98
C PRO A 402 10.13 -25.71 21.22
N ALA A 403 11.06 -26.66 21.40
CA ALA A 403 12.36 -26.64 22.07
C ALA A 403 12.88 -25.31 22.66
N GLU A 404 13.75 -25.42 23.67
CA GLU A 404 14.61 -24.31 24.13
C GLU A 404 15.17 -23.51 22.95
N VAL A 405 15.00 -22.18 22.98
CA VAL A 405 15.39 -21.26 21.92
C VAL A 405 16.52 -20.37 22.42
N TYR A 406 17.54 -20.17 21.59
CA TYR A 406 18.75 -19.40 21.92
C TYR A 406 18.88 -18.16 21.03
N ILE A 407 19.25 -17.03 21.63
CA ILE A 407 19.53 -15.77 20.92
C ILE A 407 21.02 -15.73 20.57
N LYS A 408 21.34 -15.50 19.29
CA LYS A 408 22.71 -15.37 18.78
C LYS A 408 22.88 -14.12 17.94
N THR A 409 23.95 -13.37 18.20
CA THR A 409 24.38 -12.22 17.37
C THR A 409 25.51 -12.59 16.40
N THR A 410 26.22 -13.69 16.66
CA THR A 410 27.30 -14.21 15.81
C THR A 410 26.82 -15.41 15.02
N VAL A 411 27.01 -15.38 13.70
CA VAL A 411 26.57 -16.42 12.76
C VAL A 411 27.69 -16.79 11.80
N ASP A 412 27.93 -18.09 11.63
CA ASP A 412 28.88 -18.58 10.62
C ASP A 412 28.32 -18.38 9.21
N LYS A 413 29.21 -18.06 8.26
CA LYS A 413 28.85 -17.83 6.85
C LYS A 413 28.03 -18.96 6.23
N LYS A 414 28.39 -20.23 6.46
CA LYS A 414 27.66 -21.38 5.89
C LYS A 414 26.25 -21.46 6.43
N LYS A 415 26.10 -21.14 7.72
CA LYS A 415 24.79 -21.11 8.38
C LYS A 415 23.94 -19.95 7.87
N LEU A 416 24.54 -18.77 7.72
CA LEU A 416 23.88 -17.60 7.14
C LEU A 416 23.39 -17.87 5.71
N TYR A 417 24.17 -18.55 4.88
CA TYR A 417 23.76 -18.96 3.53
C TYR A 417 22.55 -19.91 3.54
N GLN A 418 22.56 -20.90 4.43
CA GLN A 418 21.44 -21.83 4.59
C GLN A 418 20.17 -21.10 5.02
N TRP A 419 20.28 -20.19 5.99
CA TRP A 419 19.15 -19.39 6.45
C TRP A 419 18.67 -18.41 5.39
N HIS A 420 19.53 -17.71 4.67
CA HIS A 420 19.11 -16.82 3.58
C HIS A 420 18.32 -17.58 2.50
N SER A 421 18.70 -18.83 2.22
CA SER A 421 18.01 -19.64 1.20
C SER A 421 16.67 -20.23 1.69
N SER A 422 16.45 -20.30 3.00
CA SER A 422 15.26 -20.92 3.62
C SER A 422 14.33 -19.93 4.33
N SER A 423 14.83 -18.75 4.69
CA SER A 423 14.15 -17.67 5.41
C SER A 423 13.82 -16.53 4.48
N LYS A 424 12.52 -16.29 4.26
CA LYS A 424 12.04 -15.15 3.48
C LYS A 424 12.36 -13.83 4.16
N ALA A 425 12.24 -13.77 5.49
CA ALA A 425 12.50 -12.56 6.25
C ALA A 425 13.97 -12.14 6.15
N LEU A 426 14.89 -13.08 6.31
CA LEU A 426 16.33 -12.78 6.21
C LEU A 426 16.73 -12.40 4.79
N ALA A 427 16.17 -13.06 3.76
CA ALA A 427 16.42 -12.71 2.37
C ALA A 427 15.97 -11.26 2.09
N CYS A 428 14.72 -10.91 2.44
CA CYS A 428 14.19 -9.56 2.24
C CYS A 428 15.04 -8.49 2.95
N MET A 429 15.47 -8.76 4.20
CA MET A 429 16.33 -7.83 4.95
C MET A 429 17.70 -7.64 4.28
N MET A 430 18.35 -8.70 3.82
CA MET A 430 19.68 -8.60 3.20
C MET A 430 19.61 -7.96 1.81
N GLU A 431 18.53 -8.17 1.06
CA GLU A 431 18.29 -7.58 -0.26
C GLU A 431 18.12 -6.04 -0.20
N THR A 432 17.70 -5.48 0.93
CA THR A 432 17.64 -4.01 1.12
C THR A 432 19.00 -3.32 1.01
N GLY A 433 20.09 -4.07 1.22
CA GLY A 433 21.43 -3.51 1.37
C GLY A 433 21.66 -2.76 2.68
N CYS A 434 20.68 -2.63 3.59
CA CYS A 434 20.86 -1.99 4.90
C CYS A 434 21.79 -2.75 5.84
N PHE A 435 21.99 -4.04 5.58
CA PHE A 435 22.78 -4.91 6.44
C PHE A 435 24.04 -5.38 5.72
N ALA A 436 25.17 -5.23 6.41
CA ALA A 436 26.49 -5.70 6.02
C ALA A 436 26.90 -6.89 6.89
N TYR A 437 27.38 -7.96 6.27
CA TYR A 437 28.00 -9.08 6.99
C TYR A 437 29.50 -8.82 7.17
N VAL A 438 29.90 -8.50 8.41
CA VAL A 438 31.25 -8.09 8.79
C VAL A 438 31.64 -8.80 10.09
N GLU A 439 32.86 -9.34 10.18
CA GLU A 439 33.38 -10.00 11.39
C GLU A 439 32.42 -11.07 12.01
N GLN A 440 31.76 -11.89 11.17
CA GLN A 440 30.77 -12.93 11.57
C GLN A 440 29.45 -12.40 12.18
N LYS A 441 29.16 -11.12 11.99
CA LYS A 441 27.92 -10.48 12.45
C LYS A 441 27.22 -9.81 11.28
N VAL A 442 25.90 -9.70 11.36
CA VAL A 442 25.09 -8.94 10.40
C VAL A 442 24.71 -7.62 11.07
N CYS A 443 25.25 -6.52 10.55
CA CYS A 443 25.20 -5.20 11.17
C CYS A 443 24.64 -4.15 10.21
N LEU A 444 24.09 -3.05 10.74
CA LEU A 444 23.65 -1.92 9.92
C LEU A 444 24.83 -1.29 9.17
N ASP A 445 24.65 -1.05 7.88
CA ASP A 445 25.59 -0.33 7.01
C ASP A 445 25.50 1.18 7.25
N ASP A 446 25.99 1.61 8.41
CA ASP A 446 26.08 3.02 8.82
C ASP A 446 27.52 3.34 9.22
N PRO A 447 28.08 4.51 8.85
CA PRO A 447 29.43 4.94 9.26
C PRO A 447 29.68 4.92 10.77
N LYS A 448 28.62 4.99 11.60
CA LYS A 448 28.69 4.82 13.04
C LYS A 448 29.12 3.41 13.45
N TYR A 449 28.71 2.38 12.69
CA TYR A 449 28.88 0.98 13.05
C TYR A 449 29.92 0.25 12.19
N VAL A 450 30.08 0.64 10.93
CA VAL A 450 31.00 0.02 9.98
C VAL A 450 31.88 1.08 9.34
N GLU A 451 33.20 0.83 9.32
CA GLU A 451 34.18 1.71 8.70
C GLU A 451 34.98 1.01 7.61
N ARG A 452 35.38 1.78 6.58
CA ARG A 452 36.24 1.31 5.50
C ARG A 452 37.67 1.81 5.70
N GLN A 453 38.63 0.88 5.69
CA GLN A 453 40.05 1.22 5.81
C GLN A 453 40.57 1.85 4.51
N GLU A 454 41.15 3.05 4.58
CA GLU A 454 41.63 3.78 3.40
C GLU A 454 42.76 3.08 2.63
N GLU A 455 43.66 2.37 3.33
CA GLU A 455 44.83 1.73 2.71
C GLU A 455 44.50 0.39 2.04
N THR A 456 43.56 -0.37 2.61
CA THR A 456 43.26 -1.76 2.22
C THR A 456 41.90 -1.92 1.57
N GLY A 457 41.01 -0.93 1.70
CA GLY A 457 39.62 -0.98 1.24
C GLY A 457 38.70 -1.86 2.08
N LYS A 458 39.21 -2.49 3.16
CA LYS A 458 38.48 -3.48 3.97
C LYS A 458 37.43 -2.85 4.86
N MET A 459 36.28 -3.52 4.99
CA MET A 459 35.20 -3.15 5.92
C MET A 459 35.43 -3.79 7.29
N ARG A 460 35.33 -3.01 8.37
CA ARG A 460 35.46 -3.48 9.76
C ARG A 460 34.43 -2.83 10.67
N LEU A 461 34.13 -3.51 11.78
CA LEU A 461 33.29 -2.96 12.84
C LEU A 461 34.04 -1.86 13.59
N THR A 462 33.38 -0.72 13.81
CA THR A 462 33.92 0.37 14.63
C THR A 462 34.08 -0.06 16.09
N ALA A 463 34.90 0.67 16.86
CA ALA A 463 35.01 0.42 18.29
C ALA A 463 33.65 0.56 19.01
N TYR A 464 32.81 1.51 18.56
CA TYR A 464 31.47 1.72 19.10
C TYR A 464 30.56 0.50 18.91
N ALA A 465 30.53 -0.07 17.70
CA ALA A 465 29.71 -1.26 17.40
C ALA A 465 30.10 -2.48 18.25
N LYS A 466 31.39 -2.62 18.58
CA LYS A 466 31.89 -3.71 19.44
C LYS A 466 31.45 -3.58 20.89
N GLU A 467 31.19 -2.36 21.35
CA GLU A 467 30.72 -2.08 22.71
C GLU A 467 29.18 -2.07 22.82
N HIS A 468 28.46 -1.85 21.71
CA HIS A 468 26.99 -1.66 21.68
C HIS A 468 26.30 -2.65 20.73
N GLU A 469 26.47 -3.94 21.01
CA GLU A 469 26.05 -5.03 20.12
C GLU A 469 24.54 -5.05 19.81
N GLU A 470 23.70 -4.81 20.83
CA GLU A 470 22.23 -4.85 20.70
C GLU A 470 21.66 -3.67 19.90
N GLU A 471 22.45 -2.59 19.75
CA GLU A 471 22.04 -1.40 19.02
C GLU A 471 22.16 -1.59 17.50
N CYS A 472 23.08 -2.44 17.03
CA CYS A 472 23.50 -2.46 15.63
C CYS A 472 23.50 -3.83 14.95
N PHE A 473 23.34 -4.95 15.67
CA PHE A 473 23.36 -6.29 15.10
C PHE A 473 21.99 -6.94 15.02
N LEU A 474 21.73 -7.67 13.94
CA LEU A 474 20.59 -8.59 13.87
C LEU A 474 20.79 -9.71 14.89
N GLN A 475 19.72 -10.03 15.60
CA GLN A 475 19.72 -11.17 16.52
C GLN A 475 18.94 -12.33 15.89
N PHE A 476 19.57 -13.50 15.87
CA PHE A 476 19.02 -14.73 15.32
C PHE A 476 18.53 -15.61 16.47
N ILE A 477 17.27 -16.02 16.39
CA ILE A 477 16.60 -16.79 17.43
C ILE A 477 16.42 -18.20 16.86
N GLU A 478 17.20 -19.16 17.38
CA GLU A 478 17.30 -20.53 16.85
C GLU A 478 16.99 -21.61 17.89
N ASP A 479 16.54 -22.78 17.46
CA ASP A 479 16.32 -23.94 18.33
C ASP A 479 17.62 -24.72 18.64
N ASP A 480 17.50 -25.71 19.54
CA ASP A 480 18.55 -26.68 19.91
C ASP A 480 19.14 -27.47 18.72
N LYS A 481 18.42 -27.52 17.60
CA LYS A 481 18.85 -28.15 16.33
C LYS A 481 19.48 -27.16 15.36
N GLY A 482 19.53 -25.87 15.69
CA GLY A 482 20.13 -24.80 14.90
C GLY A 482 19.25 -24.27 13.76
N ASN A 483 17.95 -24.53 13.78
CA ASN A 483 17.00 -23.95 12.82
C ASN A 483 16.59 -22.55 13.24
N LEU A 484 16.54 -21.62 12.28
CA LEU A 484 16.13 -20.24 12.52
C LEU A 484 14.61 -20.16 12.65
N HIS A 485 14.12 -19.64 13.78
CA HIS A 485 12.69 -19.40 13.99
C HIS A 485 12.34 -17.93 13.81
N TYR A 486 13.15 -17.02 14.37
CA TYR A 486 12.92 -15.58 14.30
C TYR A 486 14.20 -14.80 14.01
N VAL A 487 14.03 -13.66 13.35
CA VAL A 487 15.06 -12.63 13.14
C VAL A 487 14.57 -11.36 13.82
N LYS A 488 15.38 -10.81 14.72
CA LYS A 488 15.06 -9.60 15.47
C LYS A 488 15.92 -8.43 14.99
N LEU A 489 15.26 -7.31 14.75
CA LEU A 489 15.91 -6.06 14.34
C LEU A 489 16.73 -5.44 15.49
N PRO A 490 17.78 -4.65 15.18
CA PRO A 490 18.55 -3.94 16.19
C PRO A 490 17.71 -2.84 16.84
N ALA A 491 18.01 -2.53 18.10
CA ALA A 491 17.23 -1.56 18.88
C ALA A 491 17.22 -0.13 18.30
N SER A 492 18.24 0.23 17.49
CA SER A 492 18.31 1.54 16.82
C SER A 492 17.27 1.73 15.72
N VAL A 493 16.71 0.64 15.19
CA VAL A 493 15.76 0.63 14.07
C VAL A 493 14.35 0.42 14.61
N ALA A 494 14.12 -0.75 15.20
CA ALA A 494 12.88 -1.10 15.87
C ALA A 494 13.12 -2.37 16.71
N ASP A 495 12.57 -2.45 17.92
CA ASP A 495 12.61 -3.66 18.74
C ASP A 495 11.54 -4.68 18.25
N LYS A 496 11.65 -5.12 16.99
CA LYS A 496 10.67 -5.95 16.29
C LYS A 496 11.26 -7.28 15.84
N GLU A 497 10.46 -8.34 15.99
CA GLU A 497 10.78 -9.72 15.58
C GLU A 497 9.95 -10.14 14.36
N PHE A 498 10.60 -10.84 13.43
CA PHE A 498 9.99 -11.46 12.25
C PHE A 498 10.21 -12.97 12.29
N ARG A 499 9.21 -13.76 11.93
CA ARG A 499 9.39 -15.20 11.73
C ARG A 499 10.23 -15.42 10.47
N TYR A 500 11.00 -16.50 10.45
CA TYR A 500 11.83 -16.83 9.28
C TYR A 500 11.00 -16.98 7.98
N SER A 501 9.73 -17.36 8.08
CA SER A 501 8.82 -17.53 6.93
C SER A 501 8.08 -16.26 6.52
N ASP A 502 8.18 -15.18 7.29
CA ASP A 502 7.50 -13.92 6.99
C ASP A 502 8.12 -13.30 5.73
N TYR A 503 7.26 -12.84 4.81
CA TYR A 503 7.69 -12.00 3.71
C TYR A 503 7.64 -10.55 4.16
N ILE A 504 8.75 -9.84 4.00
CA ILE A 504 8.86 -8.43 4.38
C ILE A 504 8.85 -7.62 3.09
N ASP A 505 7.70 -7.01 2.80
CA ASP A 505 7.55 -6.15 1.62
C ASP A 505 8.26 -4.79 1.80
N GLU A 506 8.39 -4.06 0.70
CA GLU A 506 9.03 -2.73 0.69
C GLU A 506 8.35 -1.73 1.64
N ASP A 507 7.04 -1.86 1.88
CA ASP A 507 6.29 -0.95 2.78
C ASP A 507 6.68 -1.18 4.25
N ILE A 508 6.83 -2.44 4.67
CA ILE A 508 7.34 -2.79 6.00
C ILE A 508 8.80 -2.34 6.16
N LEU A 509 9.62 -2.49 5.12
CA LEU A 509 11.01 -2.01 5.13
C LEU A 509 11.07 -0.48 5.30
N ILE A 510 10.22 0.27 4.59
CA ILE A 510 10.12 1.73 4.72
C ILE A 510 9.62 2.14 6.11
N LYS A 511 8.60 1.45 6.64
CA LYS A 511 8.03 1.71 7.98
C LYS A 511 9.07 1.65 9.09
N TYR A 512 9.99 0.69 9.02
CA TYR A 512 11.06 0.53 10.00
C TYR A 512 12.35 1.28 9.62
N GLY A 513 12.38 2.07 8.55
CA GLY A 513 13.58 2.79 8.13
C GLY A 513 14.71 1.87 7.64
N LEU A 514 14.37 0.66 7.17
CA LEU A 514 15.27 -0.28 6.53
C LEU A 514 15.49 0.07 5.05
N VAL A 515 15.73 1.36 4.79
CA VAL A 515 16.09 1.88 3.47
C VAL A 515 17.53 2.35 3.55
N ASN A 516 18.42 1.77 2.75
CA ASN A 516 19.84 2.14 2.78
C ASN A 516 20.00 3.50 2.09
N GLU A 517 20.10 4.58 2.87
CA GLU A 517 20.32 5.94 2.37
C GLU A 517 21.63 6.05 1.57
N MET A 518 22.68 5.30 1.91
CA MET A 518 23.91 5.25 1.12
C MET A 518 23.69 4.58 -0.25
N ALA A 519 22.95 3.46 -0.29
CA ALA A 519 22.59 2.80 -1.54
C ALA A 519 21.70 3.71 -2.41
N LYS A 520 20.77 4.45 -1.79
CA LYS A 520 19.93 5.44 -2.47
C LYS A 520 20.76 6.57 -3.05
N MET A 521 21.68 7.16 -2.29
CA MET A 521 22.63 8.17 -2.78
C MET A 521 23.49 7.64 -3.94
N MET A 522 23.95 6.38 -3.87
CA MET A 522 24.70 5.74 -4.95
C MET A 522 23.84 5.56 -6.21
N LEU A 523 22.59 5.12 -6.07
CA LEU A 523 21.64 4.96 -7.18
C LEU A 523 21.30 6.30 -7.84
N GLU A 524 21.09 7.35 -7.05
CA GLU A 524 20.87 8.71 -7.54
C GLU A 524 22.10 9.23 -8.30
N ALA A 525 23.31 8.97 -7.79
CA ALA A 525 24.55 9.41 -8.43
C ALA A 525 24.81 8.76 -9.80
N ILE A 526 24.33 7.54 -10.02
CA ILE A 526 24.48 6.82 -11.31
C ILE A 526 23.24 6.92 -12.20
N HIS A 527 22.23 7.70 -11.81
CA HIS A 527 20.98 7.82 -12.57
C HIS A 527 21.23 8.33 -14.00
N GLU A 528 20.57 7.72 -14.98
CA GLU A 528 20.73 7.99 -16.42
C GLU A 528 22.16 7.81 -16.98
N MET A 529 23.05 7.12 -16.27
CA MET A 529 24.40 6.81 -16.76
C MET A 529 24.47 5.44 -17.44
N GLU A 530 25.34 5.32 -18.45
CA GLU A 530 25.78 4.02 -18.94
C GLU A 530 26.74 3.34 -17.94
N PHE A 531 26.93 2.01 -18.05
CA PHE A 531 27.74 1.22 -17.11
C PHE A 531 29.13 1.83 -16.83
N GLY A 532 29.83 2.26 -17.88
CA GLY A 532 31.20 2.76 -17.76
C GLY A 532 31.31 4.04 -16.93
N PRO A 533 30.55 5.11 -17.26
CA PRO A 533 30.40 6.29 -16.44
C PRO A 533 29.92 5.98 -15.01
N ALA A 534 28.91 5.11 -14.84
CA ALA A 534 28.40 4.71 -13.53
C ALA A 534 29.48 4.07 -12.64
N LEU A 535 30.26 3.13 -13.19
CA LEU A 535 31.39 2.50 -12.46
C LEU A 535 32.44 3.53 -12.04
N LYS A 536 32.74 4.50 -12.92
CA LYS A 536 33.71 5.56 -12.63
C LYS A 536 33.22 6.51 -11.53
N GLU A 537 31.92 6.80 -11.53
CA GLU A 537 31.27 7.64 -10.53
C GLU A 537 31.24 6.95 -9.16
N LEU A 538 30.87 5.66 -9.09
CA LEU A 538 30.90 4.89 -7.85
C LEU A 538 32.32 4.79 -7.25
N MET A 539 33.35 4.72 -8.08
CA MET A 539 34.76 4.69 -7.66
C MET A 539 35.31 6.06 -7.23
N SER A 540 34.58 7.15 -7.48
CA SER A 540 35.04 8.51 -7.23
C SER A 540 35.35 8.78 -5.74
N LYS A 541 36.06 9.88 -5.47
CA LYS A 541 36.40 10.30 -4.10
C LYS A 541 35.20 10.59 -3.21
N HIS A 542 34.07 10.98 -3.80
CA HIS A 542 32.88 11.40 -3.06
C HIS A 542 31.85 10.27 -2.84
N ILE A 543 32.04 9.10 -3.47
CA ILE A 543 31.20 7.92 -3.24
C ILE A 543 31.98 6.85 -2.47
N CYS A 544 32.71 5.96 -3.14
CA CYS A 544 33.45 4.88 -2.46
C CYS A 544 34.92 5.18 -2.19
N ASN A 545 35.45 6.30 -2.71
CA ASN A 545 36.87 6.68 -2.64
C ASN A 545 37.81 5.53 -3.05
N TYR A 546 37.54 4.92 -4.21
CA TYR A 546 38.15 3.64 -4.58
C TYR A 546 38.99 3.76 -5.85
N SER A 547 40.32 3.72 -5.72
CA SER A 547 41.20 3.92 -6.87
C SER A 547 41.26 2.71 -7.82
N VAL A 548 41.56 2.95 -9.10
CA VAL A 548 41.81 1.88 -10.09
C VAL A 548 42.94 0.94 -9.66
N ASN A 549 43.98 1.50 -9.04
CA ASN A 549 45.10 0.70 -8.55
C ASN A 549 44.66 -0.24 -7.42
N LEU A 550 43.78 0.24 -6.53
CA LEU A 550 43.21 -0.56 -5.45
C LEU A 550 42.29 -1.64 -6.02
N LEU A 551 41.42 -1.32 -6.99
CA LEU A 551 40.55 -2.30 -7.65
C LEU A 551 41.33 -3.42 -8.32
N ARG A 552 42.42 -3.07 -9.02
CA ARG A 552 43.32 -4.05 -9.60
C ARG A 552 44.00 -4.90 -8.52
N SER A 553 44.51 -4.29 -7.45
CA SER A 553 45.20 -5.05 -6.39
C SER A 553 44.27 -5.96 -5.60
N THR A 554 42.98 -5.60 -5.49
CA THR A 554 41.96 -6.38 -4.78
C THR A 554 41.39 -7.51 -5.65
N THR A 555 41.05 -7.22 -6.91
CA THR A 555 40.26 -8.16 -7.74
C THR A 555 41.07 -8.89 -8.80
N GLY A 556 42.24 -8.37 -9.17
CA GLY A 556 43.02 -8.85 -10.31
C GLY A 556 42.50 -8.39 -11.68
N LEU A 557 41.52 -7.47 -11.72
CA LEU A 557 41.11 -6.78 -12.95
C LEU A 557 42.25 -5.89 -13.47
N ASP A 558 42.81 -6.20 -14.63
CA ASP A 558 43.91 -5.41 -15.20
C ASP A 558 43.42 -4.04 -15.73
N ASN A 559 44.35 -3.09 -15.83
CA ASN A 559 44.02 -1.73 -16.26
C ASN A 559 43.36 -1.70 -17.65
N ASN A 560 43.69 -2.65 -18.52
CA ASN A 560 43.11 -2.76 -19.85
C ASN A 560 41.63 -3.19 -19.78
N THR A 561 41.30 -4.20 -18.95
CA THR A 561 39.91 -4.61 -18.74
C THR A 561 39.10 -3.49 -18.09
N ILE A 562 39.63 -2.82 -17.06
CA ILE A 562 38.94 -1.70 -16.40
C ILE A 562 38.69 -0.56 -17.40
N SER A 563 39.68 -0.20 -18.22
CA SER A 563 39.53 0.82 -19.26
C SER A 563 38.48 0.45 -20.31
N LYS A 564 38.43 -0.81 -20.73
CA LYS A 564 37.39 -1.32 -21.64
C LYS A 564 36.00 -1.27 -20.99
N MET A 565 35.90 -1.62 -19.72
CA MET A 565 34.65 -1.55 -18.95
C MET A 565 34.12 -0.11 -18.88
N TRP A 566 35.00 0.87 -18.70
CA TRP A 566 34.63 2.30 -18.77
C TRP A 566 34.14 2.74 -20.15
N GLY A 567 34.59 2.08 -21.22
CA GLY A 567 34.10 2.29 -22.58
C GLY A 567 32.90 1.41 -22.96
N GLY A 568 32.25 0.73 -22.00
CA GLY A 568 31.09 -0.14 -22.24
C GLY A 568 31.44 -1.49 -22.91
N GLN A 569 32.72 -1.86 -22.94
CA GLN A 569 33.20 -3.12 -23.52
C GLN A 569 33.66 -4.08 -22.43
N SER A 570 33.74 -5.39 -22.72
CA SER A 570 34.22 -6.42 -21.77
C SER A 570 33.34 -6.59 -20.51
N LEU A 571 32.02 -6.35 -20.63
CA LEU A 571 31.01 -6.48 -19.57
C LEU A 571 30.56 -7.94 -19.35
N THR A 572 31.50 -8.81 -18.99
CA THR A 572 31.17 -10.22 -18.65
C THR A 572 30.68 -10.33 -17.21
N LYS A 573 29.88 -11.37 -16.90
CA LYS A 573 29.43 -11.70 -15.52
C LYS A 573 30.57 -11.65 -14.51
N VAL A 574 31.67 -12.35 -14.82
CA VAL A 574 32.87 -12.41 -13.99
C VAL A 574 33.44 -11.01 -13.74
N ASN A 575 33.62 -10.18 -14.78
CA ASN A 575 34.22 -8.87 -14.63
C ASN A 575 33.34 -7.89 -13.83
N VAL A 576 32.04 -7.87 -14.13
CA VAL A 576 31.08 -6.96 -13.48
C VAL A 576 30.90 -7.32 -12.01
N VAL A 577 30.72 -8.61 -11.70
CA VAL A 577 30.61 -9.07 -10.31
C VAL A 577 31.92 -8.83 -9.55
N SER A 578 33.08 -9.09 -10.17
CA SER A 578 34.37 -8.83 -9.53
C SER A 578 34.55 -7.35 -9.20
N ALA A 579 34.10 -6.45 -10.08
CA ALA A 579 34.14 -5.01 -9.83
C ALA A 579 33.19 -4.60 -8.70
N CYS A 580 31.95 -5.10 -8.68
CA CYS A 580 30.98 -4.78 -7.63
C CYS A 580 31.41 -5.26 -6.24
N LEU A 581 31.89 -6.52 -6.15
CA LEU A 581 32.44 -7.08 -4.92
C LEU A 581 33.72 -6.37 -4.48
N GLY A 582 34.61 -6.02 -5.43
CA GLY A 582 35.86 -5.34 -5.13
C GLY A 582 35.67 -3.94 -4.55
N ILE A 583 34.64 -3.21 -4.99
CA ILE A 583 34.32 -1.86 -4.51
C ILE A 583 33.40 -1.91 -3.27
N HIS A 584 32.96 -3.10 -2.84
CA HIS A 584 32.01 -3.31 -1.74
C HIS A 584 30.75 -2.45 -1.89
N ILE A 585 30.02 -2.68 -2.98
CA ILE A 585 28.78 -1.95 -3.30
C ILE A 585 27.56 -2.77 -2.82
N PRO A 586 26.58 -2.16 -2.12
CA PRO A 586 25.38 -2.86 -1.65
C PRO A 586 24.58 -3.54 -2.76
N PHE A 587 23.76 -4.53 -2.40
CA PHE A 587 23.02 -5.34 -3.36
C PHE A 587 22.12 -4.52 -4.32
N PRO A 588 21.32 -3.53 -3.88
CA PRO A 588 20.48 -2.75 -4.80
C PRO A 588 21.28 -2.04 -5.90
N VAL A 589 22.44 -1.48 -5.54
CA VAL A 589 23.35 -0.80 -6.48
C VAL A 589 24.07 -1.81 -7.37
N SER A 590 24.49 -2.95 -6.82
CA SER A 590 25.08 -4.05 -7.60
C SER A 590 24.08 -4.60 -8.62
N SER A 591 22.79 -4.70 -8.27
CA SER A 591 21.70 -5.09 -9.17
C SER A 591 21.55 -4.10 -10.31
N ALA A 592 21.50 -2.80 -10.01
CA ALA A 592 21.47 -1.75 -11.04
C ALA A 592 22.70 -1.81 -11.97
N MET A 593 23.89 -2.08 -11.44
CA MET A 593 25.12 -2.24 -12.25
C MET A 593 25.06 -3.45 -13.17
N LEU A 594 24.41 -4.54 -12.76
CA LEU A 594 24.18 -5.71 -13.62
C LEU A 594 23.20 -5.39 -14.75
N GLU A 595 22.13 -4.64 -14.46
CA GLU A 595 21.16 -4.16 -15.46
C GLU A 595 21.82 -3.26 -16.50
N LEU A 596 22.65 -2.29 -16.07
CA LEU A 596 23.44 -1.43 -16.96
C LEU A 596 24.41 -2.22 -17.85
N ALA A 597 24.87 -3.39 -17.39
CA ALA A 597 25.69 -4.31 -18.16
C ALA A 597 24.89 -5.27 -19.06
N ASN A 598 23.55 -5.18 -19.08
CA ASN A 598 22.64 -6.13 -19.73
C ASN A 598 22.82 -7.58 -19.24
N ILE A 599 23.16 -7.76 -17.97
CA ILE A 599 23.34 -9.07 -17.34
C ILE A 599 22.05 -9.44 -16.61
N ILE A 600 21.21 -10.26 -17.25
CA ILE A 600 19.95 -10.73 -16.67
C ILE A 600 20.16 -12.14 -16.08
N PHE A 601 19.98 -12.28 -14.77
CA PHE A 601 19.91 -13.58 -14.11
C PHE A 601 18.45 -14.08 -14.16
N ARG A 602 18.16 -14.92 -15.16
CA ARG A 602 16.85 -15.57 -15.32
C ARG A 602 16.55 -16.53 -14.15
N MET A 603 15.49 -16.23 -13.39
CA MET A 603 15.04 -16.97 -12.20
C MET A 603 14.18 -18.20 -12.55
N ASP A 604 13.72 -18.31 -13.81
CA ASP A 604 12.81 -19.33 -14.30
C ASP A 604 13.48 -20.70 -14.51
N LYS A 605 14.82 -20.74 -14.68
CA LYS A 605 15.68 -21.94 -14.59
C LYS A 605 17.14 -21.52 -14.32
N PRO A 606 17.71 -21.66 -13.10
CA PRO A 606 19.09 -21.25 -12.90
C PRO A 606 20.04 -22.39 -13.31
N PRO A 607 21.08 -22.14 -14.11
CA PRO A 607 22.35 -22.83 -13.87
C PRO A 607 22.80 -22.48 -12.45
N GLU A 608 23.31 -23.47 -11.70
CA GLU A 608 23.72 -23.33 -10.28
C GLU A 608 24.55 -22.06 -10.01
N SER A 609 25.37 -21.63 -10.98
CA SER A 609 26.22 -20.44 -10.92
C SER A 609 25.49 -19.09 -10.82
N ASN A 610 24.28 -18.93 -11.37
CA ASN A 610 23.54 -17.65 -11.29
C ASN A 610 23.05 -17.38 -9.86
N MET A 611 22.63 -18.42 -9.14
CA MET A 611 22.21 -18.30 -7.74
C MET A 611 23.39 -17.93 -6.84
N THR A 612 24.57 -18.50 -7.10
CA THR A 612 25.79 -18.16 -6.38
C THR A 612 26.17 -16.69 -6.56
N TYR A 613 26.02 -16.13 -7.78
CA TYR A 613 26.29 -14.72 -8.00
C TYR A 613 25.39 -13.79 -7.17
N ILE A 614 24.08 -14.07 -7.16
CA ILE A 614 23.12 -13.27 -6.38
C ILE A 614 23.42 -13.39 -4.88
N GLN A 615 23.72 -14.60 -4.40
CA GLN A 615 24.09 -14.82 -3.00
C GLN A 615 25.36 -14.07 -2.61
N LEU A 616 26.39 -14.04 -3.46
CA LEU A 616 27.62 -13.29 -3.22
C LEU A 616 27.34 -11.79 -3.12
N LEU A 617 26.55 -11.24 -4.06
CA LEU A 617 26.23 -9.81 -4.07
C LEU A 617 25.28 -9.40 -2.94
N THR A 618 24.48 -10.32 -2.42
CA THR A 618 23.52 -10.05 -1.33
C THR A 618 24.17 -10.20 0.05
N LEU A 619 24.91 -11.27 0.26
CA LEU A 619 25.42 -11.65 1.59
C LEU A 619 26.88 -11.27 1.82
N ARG A 620 27.67 -11.09 0.75
CA ARG A 620 29.13 -10.96 0.84
C ARG A 620 29.69 -9.69 0.23
N TRP A 621 28.84 -8.76 -0.18
CA TRP A 621 29.30 -7.50 -0.77
C TRP A 621 30.26 -6.72 0.15
N ALA A 622 30.06 -6.79 1.48
CA ALA A 622 30.93 -6.16 2.47
C ALA A 622 32.12 -7.05 2.94
N SER A 623 32.21 -8.30 2.49
CA SER A 623 33.27 -9.23 2.89
C SER A 623 34.55 -9.03 2.07
N ASP A 624 35.71 -9.34 2.67
CA ASP A 624 37.00 -9.26 2.00
C ASP A 624 37.03 -10.11 0.72
N TYR A 625 37.46 -9.51 -0.40
CA TYR A 625 37.46 -10.17 -1.71
C TYR A 625 38.36 -11.43 -1.75
N ASP A 626 39.51 -11.38 -1.07
CA ASP A 626 40.42 -12.54 -0.95
C ASP A 626 39.75 -13.71 -0.23
N ASP A 627 38.97 -13.43 0.83
CA ASP A 627 38.24 -14.45 1.59
C ASP A 627 37.12 -15.06 0.74
N ILE A 628 36.41 -14.24 -0.05
CA ILE A 628 35.42 -14.73 -1.01
C ILE A 628 36.11 -15.65 -2.05
N TYR A 629 37.27 -15.25 -2.57
CA TYR A 629 37.98 -16.05 -3.57
C TYR A 629 38.48 -17.40 -3.02
N GLU A 630 39.09 -17.42 -1.84
CA GLU A 630 39.54 -18.66 -1.22
C GLU A 630 38.37 -19.58 -0.82
N ASP A 631 37.22 -19.01 -0.40
CA ASP A 631 35.99 -19.78 -0.16
C ASP A 631 35.49 -20.46 -1.45
N LEU A 632 35.36 -19.69 -2.55
CA LEU A 632 34.93 -20.23 -3.85
C LEU A 632 35.92 -21.28 -4.41
N LYS A 633 37.20 -21.13 -4.11
CA LYS A 633 38.26 -22.08 -4.50
C LYS A 633 38.18 -23.37 -3.68
N ALA A 634 37.84 -23.30 -2.40
CA ALA A 634 37.57 -24.48 -1.57
C ALA A 634 36.34 -25.25 -2.08
N GLU A 635 35.38 -24.55 -2.68
CA GLU A 635 34.17 -25.13 -3.29
C GLU A 635 34.36 -25.54 -4.77
N GLY A 636 35.52 -25.26 -5.37
CA GLY A 636 35.84 -25.63 -6.76
C GLY A 636 35.15 -24.76 -7.83
N ILE A 637 34.63 -23.59 -7.45
CA ILE A 637 33.87 -22.66 -8.30
C ILE A 637 34.51 -21.27 -8.39
N ASN A 638 35.83 -21.19 -8.20
CA ASN A 638 36.61 -19.94 -8.22
C ASN A 638 36.63 -19.23 -9.59
N GLU A 639 36.13 -19.85 -10.65
CA GLU A 639 35.98 -19.22 -11.97
C GLU A 639 34.88 -18.15 -12.01
N LEU A 640 34.03 -18.07 -10.98
CA LEU A 640 32.93 -17.11 -10.90
C LEU A 640 33.42 -15.66 -10.78
N ILE A 641 34.57 -15.44 -10.13
CA ILE A 641 35.16 -14.10 -9.94
C ILE A 641 36.62 -14.09 -10.38
N LYS A 642 37.20 -12.91 -10.59
CA LYS A 642 38.60 -12.76 -10.98
C LYS A 642 39.52 -13.17 -9.83
N GLN A 643 40.60 -13.85 -10.19
CA GLN A 643 41.64 -14.23 -9.26
C GLN A 643 42.37 -12.97 -8.75
N PRO A 644 42.40 -12.74 -7.42
CA PRO A 644 43.19 -11.65 -6.86
C PRO A 644 44.68 -11.85 -7.20
N PRO A 645 45.45 -10.76 -7.40
CA PRO A 645 46.86 -10.87 -7.73
C PRO A 645 47.57 -11.63 -6.61
N GLN A 646 48.36 -12.65 -6.96
CA GLN A 646 49.16 -13.36 -5.97
C GLN A 646 50.05 -12.34 -5.25
N LEU A 647 49.82 -12.16 -3.94
CA LEU A 647 50.79 -11.52 -3.07
C LEU A 647 52.09 -12.29 -3.23
N ILE A 648 53.04 -11.71 -3.98
CA ILE A 648 54.44 -12.08 -3.83
C ILE A 648 54.72 -11.82 -2.35
N LYS A 649 54.70 -12.88 -1.54
CA LYS A 649 55.23 -12.85 -0.19
C LYS A 649 56.68 -12.38 -0.35
N LYS A 650 56.91 -11.08 -0.23
CA LYS A 650 58.23 -10.55 0.08
C LYS A 650 58.57 -11.21 1.43
N LYS A 651 59.56 -12.10 1.36
CA LYS A 651 60.22 -12.69 2.51
C LYS A 651 60.63 -11.62 3.51
#